data_AF-A0A2V7NV92-F1
#
_entry.id   AF-A0A2V7NV92-F1
#
_cell.length_a   1.000
_cell.length_b   1.000
_cell.length_c   1.000
_cell.angle_alpha   90.00
_cell.angle_beta   90.00
_cell.angle_gamma   90.00
#
_symmetry.space_group_name_H-M   'P 1'
#
loop_
_entity.id
_entity.type
_entity.pdbx_description
1 polymer ?
#
loop_
_entity_poly.entity_id
_entity_poly.type
_entity_poly.pdbx_seq_one_letter_code
_entity_poly.pdbx_strand_id
1 'polypeptide(L)'
;MSVERLAPAVQLLLRAEIGAAQGREVSFVGRLDGNRRIVEARVVARGTVDAVLALPGIAERGEILLHNHPSGVLEPSGADLAVAARLHDGGVGFAIVDNDVTACYVVVEVPRARATARLDPVDVAALLAEHGPVARVLGAFEDRPSQRDMAAYTADVYNDGGVALLEAGTGVGKSFAYLVPALVWARENGERTVVSTNTINLQEQLVGKDLPILARALATGDHTPSFALLKGWRNYLCLARLEQARAGQDSMFDDARAAELEALAAWAARTGDGSLADLTDEPSPEVWDSVAAESDLCTRLKCPHFERCFLFQARRRAAEADVVVVNHHLLASDLAVRIASDNWLEAAVLPPYRRLVLDEAHHLEDVAATHLGAQVSAVGVQRLLARLERNGRGLLPAIAAELARRDDLLAAASRDLVRQGLFDALDAARRAADTLFLLLGDRLDAEAAPGSVLRLTDAFAGDPVWSQGLGPALENLLVAFRGLRDGVETIADRLVFEDPAERPVQLIAELRGVIRRLDAAAQGLTAALQPPPGGPPAVRWLERRGRKVANLTLASVPLDLALLLKENLFDRVGTVVLTSATLAAAGDFAFLAERLGLDLPPTRVAVQEVLASPFDFPAQCLFGVPTDLPEPRDDEAGHDAAVARVLLDLARVSDGGIFVLFTSHGALRRTAAAVRGQGRLGARWPLLVQGEGQRDQLLRRFRDSGSAILLGTDSFWEGVDVPGRALRVLILAKLPFKVPSEPLTAARLERLEERGQNGFSHYLVPLAALKLKQGFGRLIRTRSDTGAVVLLDRRAVTKGYGARILEGLPRATTVIGSWEDVRRRCEEFFAEQGIVVGSGTGP
;
A
#
# COMPACT_ATOMS: atom_id res chain seq x y z
N MET A 1 -32.86 11.37 35.51
CA MET A 1 -33.86 10.35 35.14
C MET A 1 -35.18 11.06 34.96
N SER A 2 -35.72 11.12 33.74
CA SER A 2 -37.01 11.76 33.47
C SER A 2 -37.69 11.07 32.31
N VAL A 3 -38.96 10.69 32.49
CA VAL A 3 -39.80 10.09 31.44
C VAL A 3 -40.04 11.03 30.27
N GLU A 4 -39.80 12.33 30.46
CA GLU A 4 -39.93 13.37 29.43
C GLU A 4 -39.01 13.16 28.22
N ARG A 5 -38.05 12.22 28.30
CA ARG A 5 -37.21 11.81 27.17
C ARG A 5 -37.93 10.90 26.19
N LEU A 6 -39.04 10.28 26.57
CA LEU A 6 -39.85 9.39 25.74
C LEU A 6 -41.14 10.12 25.33
N ALA A 7 -41.44 10.20 24.04
CA ALA A 7 -42.73 10.70 23.58
C ALA A 7 -43.88 9.81 24.10
N PRO A 8 -45.08 10.35 24.36
CA PRO A 8 -46.19 9.57 24.92
C PRO A 8 -46.53 8.31 24.11
N ALA A 9 -46.44 8.38 22.77
CA ALA A 9 -46.65 7.24 21.89
C ALA A 9 -45.61 6.13 22.09
N VAL A 10 -44.34 6.51 22.31
CA VAL A 10 -43.24 5.58 22.59
C VAL A 10 -43.44 4.93 23.96
N GLN A 11 -43.85 5.69 24.98
CA GLN A 11 -44.13 5.12 26.30
C GLN A 11 -45.22 4.04 26.25
N LEU A 12 -46.30 4.30 25.50
CA LEU A 12 -47.38 3.34 25.32
C LEU A 12 -46.91 2.07 24.59
N LEU A 13 -46.10 2.23 23.54
CA LEU A 13 -45.53 1.10 22.80
C LEU A 13 -44.63 0.24 23.71
N LEU A 14 -43.68 0.85 24.42
CA LEU A 14 -42.76 0.14 25.30
C LEU A 14 -43.53 -0.64 26.38
N ARG A 15 -44.51 -0.01 27.04
CA ARG A 15 -45.36 -0.69 28.04
C ARG A 15 -46.11 -1.88 27.45
N ALA A 16 -46.70 -1.73 26.27
CA ALA A 16 -47.44 -2.80 25.63
C ALA A 16 -46.53 -4.00 25.31
N GLU A 17 -45.33 -3.74 24.79
CA GLU A 17 -44.38 -4.79 24.40
C GLU A 17 -43.72 -5.48 25.60
N ILE A 18 -43.36 -4.72 26.64
CA ILE A 18 -42.86 -5.26 27.91
C ILE A 18 -43.96 -6.09 28.58
N GLY A 19 -45.20 -5.60 28.58
CA GLY A 19 -46.36 -6.34 29.09
C GLY A 19 -46.61 -7.64 28.32
N ALA A 20 -46.51 -7.61 26.99
CA ALA A 20 -46.62 -8.81 26.15
C ALA A 20 -45.49 -9.82 26.43
N ALA A 21 -44.30 -9.34 26.81
CA ALA A 21 -43.18 -10.18 27.26
C ALA A 21 -43.32 -10.67 28.72
N GLN A 22 -44.42 -10.35 29.40
CA GLN A 22 -44.67 -10.63 30.83
C GLN A 22 -43.62 -9.98 31.75
N GLY A 23 -43.19 -8.77 31.43
CA GLY A 23 -42.23 -8.01 32.23
C GLY A 23 -40.77 -8.45 32.09
N ARG A 24 -40.47 -9.36 31.16
CA ARG A 24 -39.09 -9.75 30.79
C ARG A 24 -38.39 -8.63 30.03
N GLU A 25 -37.07 -8.73 29.90
CA GLU A 25 -36.28 -7.75 29.13
C GLU A 25 -36.67 -7.77 27.65
N VAL A 26 -36.76 -6.58 27.07
CA VAL A 26 -37.07 -6.31 25.67
C VAL A 26 -36.14 -5.20 25.22
N SER A 27 -35.47 -5.42 24.09
CA SER A 27 -34.65 -4.41 23.44
C SER A 27 -35.45 -3.69 22.36
N PHE A 28 -35.26 -2.38 22.27
CA PHE A 28 -35.88 -1.48 21.33
C PHE A 28 -34.82 -0.61 20.65
N VAL A 29 -35.08 -0.21 19.41
CA VAL A 29 -34.34 0.88 18.75
C VAL A 29 -35.27 2.07 18.63
N GLY A 30 -34.80 3.23 19.09
CA GLY A 30 -35.54 4.48 19.10
C GLY A 30 -34.91 5.55 18.21
N ARG A 31 -35.75 6.36 17.56
CA ARG A 31 -35.34 7.51 16.76
C ARG A 31 -35.59 8.80 17.53
N LEU A 32 -34.65 9.73 17.48
CA LEU A 32 -34.71 10.99 18.24
C LEU A 32 -35.14 12.17 17.36
N ASP A 33 -35.83 13.12 17.97
CA ASP A 33 -36.07 14.45 17.39
C ASP A 33 -34.89 15.42 17.64
N GLY A 34 -35.01 16.66 17.14
CA GLY A 34 -33.99 17.70 17.32
C GLY A 34 -33.74 18.11 18.78
N ASN A 35 -34.66 17.80 19.70
CA ASN A 35 -34.54 18.04 21.13
C ASN A 35 -34.05 16.80 21.91
N ARG A 36 -33.60 15.75 21.21
CA ARG A 36 -33.18 14.46 21.78
C ARG A 36 -34.28 13.73 22.56
N ARG A 37 -35.54 13.96 22.21
CA ARG A 37 -36.65 13.11 22.66
C ARG A 37 -36.82 11.94 21.71
N ILE A 38 -37.05 10.76 22.27
CA ILE A 38 -37.30 9.53 21.52
C ILE A 38 -38.75 9.57 21.06
N VAL A 39 -38.97 9.74 19.76
CA VAL A 39 -40.28 9.97 19.16
C VAL A 39 -40.84 8.74 18.47
N GLU A 40 -39.98 7.81 18.08
CA GLU A 40 -40.34 6.53 17.48
C GLU A 40 -39.52 5.43 18.15
N ALA A 41 -40.09 4.23 18.26
CA ALA A 41 -39.36 3.05 18.72
C ALA A 41 -39.89 1.79 18.03
N ARG A 42 -39.03 0.79 17.90
CA ARG A 42 -39.37 -0.55 17.39
C ARG A 42 -38.71 -1.63 18.23
N VAL A 43 -39.40 -2.74 18.47
CA VAL A 43 -38.84 -3.91 19.16
C VAL A 43 -37.81 -4.59 18.27
N VAL A 44 -36.68 -4.98 18.84
CA VAL A 44 -35.60 -5.68 18.12
C VAL A 44 -35.24 -7.02 18.73
N ALA A 45 -35.42 -7.21 20.02
CA ALA A 45 -35.21 -8.50 20.68
C ALA A 45 -36.09 -8.63 21.93
N ARG A 46 -36.44 -9.86 22.30
CA ARG A 46 -37.09 -10.20 23.58
C ARG A 46 -36.21 -11.20 24.31
N GLY A 47 -36.01 -10.99 25.60
CA GLY A 47 -35.07 -11.70 26.44
C GLY A 47 -35.74 -12.48 27.57
N THR A 48 -34.94 -12.82 28.56
CA THR A 48 -35.37 -13.45 29.82
C THR A 48 -35.59 -12.39 30.89
N VAL A 49 -35.75 -12.82 32.15
CA VAL A 49 -35.82 -11.90 33.30
C VAL A 49 -34.49 -11.23 33.62
N ASP A 50 -33.37 -11.79 33.15
CA ASP A 50 -32.02 -11.37 33.55
C ASP A 50 -31.15 -10.92 32.37
N ALA A 51 -31.59 -11.11 31.13
CA ALA A 51 -30.79 -10.77 29.95
C ALA A 51 -31.62 -10.63 28.67
N VAL A 52 -31.19 -9.70 27.80
CA VAL A 52 -31.63 -9.58 26.41
C VAL A 52 -30.43 -9.50 25.47
N LEU A 53 -30.61 -10.02 24.26
CA LEU A 53 -29.60 -9.91 23.21
C LEU A 53 -29.39 -8.44 22.81
N ALA A 54 -28.18 -7.94 23.02
CA ALA A 54 -27.69 -6.74 22.36
C ALA A 54 -27.26 -7.11 20.94
N LEU A 55 -28.06 -6.73 19.94
CA LEU A 55 -27.80 -7.01 18.52
C LEU A 55 -27.05 -5.82 17.89
N PRO A 56 -25.71 -5.89 17.76
CA PRO A 56 -24.94 -4.81 17.14
C PRO A 56 -25.29 -4.71 15.65
N GLY A 57 -25.38 -3.48 15.13
CA GLY A 57 -25.71 -3.20 13.74
C GLY A 57 -27.21 -3.06 13.43
N ILE A 58 -28.11 -3.34 14.39
CA ILE A 58 -29.56 -3.10 14.19
C ILE A 58 -29.94 -1.62 14.39
N ALA A 59 -29.23 -0.90 15.27
CA ALA A 59 -29.40 0.53 15.46
C ALA A 59 -28.43 1.29 14.55
N GLU A 60 -28.93 2.29 13.83
CA GLU A 60 -28.15 3.13 12.94
C GLU A 60 -27.62 4.37 13.65
N ARG A 61 -26.56 4.99 13.08
CA ARG A 61 -25.98 6.22 13.63
C ARG A 61 -27.05 7.31 13.74
N GLY A 62 -27.15 7.92 14.92
CA GLY A 62 -28.19 8.89 15.21
C GLY A 62 -29.41 8.30 15.94
N GLU A 63 -29.51 6.98 16.05
CA GLU A 63 -30.52 6.27 16.84
C GLU A 63 -30.04 5.94 18.25
N ILE A 64 -30.94 5.47 19.11
CA ILE A 64 -30.65 5.03 20.48
C ILE A 64 -31.18 3.62 20.70
N LEU A 65 -30.34 2.72 21.21
CA LEU A 65 -30.76 1.41 21.67
C LEU A 65 -31.28 1.53 23.12
N LEU A 66 -32.42 0.93 23.39
CA LEU A 66 -33.05 0.93 24.71
C LEU A 66 -33.37 -0.49 25.14
N HIS A 67 -33.25 -0.80 26.43
CA HIS A 67 -33.88 -2.00 27.01
C HIS A 67 -34.52 -1.69 28.36
N ASN A 68 -35.45 -2.52 28.80
CA ASN A 68 -36.03 -2.41 30.14
C ASN A 68 -35.26 -3.25 31.16
N HIS A 69 -35.13 -2.73 32.38
CA HIS A 69 -34.72 -3.49 33.55
C HIS A 69 -35.94 -3.96 34.35
N PRO A 70 -36.20 -5.29 34.44
CA PRO A 70 -37.35 -5.83 35.15
C PRO A 70 -37.35 -5.54 36.65
N SER A 71 -36.16 -5.33 37.23
CA SER A 71 -35.97 -4.95 38.63
C SER A 71 -36.44 -3.53 38.96
N GLY A 72 -36.62 -2.67 37.95
CA GLY A 72 -36.88 -1.24 38.12
C GLY A 72 -35.65 -0.41 38.54
N VAL A 73 -34.49 -1.05 38.75
CA VAL A 73 -33.25 -0.35 39.09
C VAL A 73 -32.52 0.02 37.80
N LEU A 74 -32.41 1.31 37.50
CA LEU A 74 -31.80 1.82 36.25
C LEU A 74 -30.29 2.04 36.34
N GLU A 75 -29.61 1.38 37.27
CA GLU A 75 -28.17 1.39 37.36
C GLU A 75 -27.59 0.43 36.30
N PRO A 76 -26.70 0.90 35.39
CA PRO A 76 -26.16 0.07 34.32
C PRO A 76 -25.20 -0.98 34.89
N SER A 77 -25.36 -2.22 34.45
CA SER A 77 -24.43 -3.32 34.74
C SER A 77 -23.13 -3.18 33.95
N GLY A 78 -22.11 -3.99 34.28
CA GLY A 78 -20.87 -4.05 33.49
C GLY A 78 -21.09 -4.45 32.03
N ALA A 79 -22.11 -5.28 31.75
CA ALA A 79 -22.49 -5.65 30.39
C ALA A 79 -23.11 -4.44 29.65
N ASP A 80 -23.94 -3.66 30.32
CA ASP A 80 -24.55 -2.45 29.76
C ASP A 80 -23.51 -1.41 29.41
N LEU A 81 -22.51 -1.21 30.28
CA LEU A 81 -21.38 -0.32 30.01
C LEU A 81 -20.56 -0.79 28.80
N ALA A 82 -20.30 -2.10 28.67
CA ALA A 82 -19.59 -2.66 27.54
C ALA A 82 -20.37 -2.50 26.22
N VAL A 83 -21.70 -2.72 26.25
CA VAL A 83 -22.59 -2.52 25.09
C VAL A 83 -22.67 -1.03 24.73
N ALA A 84 -22.86 -0.15 25.71
CA ALA A 84 -22.93 1.29 25.51
C ALA A 84 -21.64 1.85 24.90
N ALA A 85 -20.46 1.42 25.38
CA ALA A 85 -19.17 1.82 24.81
C ALA A 85 -19.06 1.40 23.33
N ARG A 86 -19.39 0.14 23.02
CA ARG A 86 -19.36 -0.39 21.65
C ARG A 86 -20.34 0.33 20.71
N LEU A 87 -21.53 0.67 21.20
CA LEU A 87 -22.56 1.37 20.41
C LEU A 87 -22.20 2.85 20.18
N HIS A 88 -21.60 3.50 21.18
CA HIS A 88 -21.20 4.90 21.08
C HIS A 88 -20.18 5.14 19.97
N ASP A 89 -19.23 4.22 19.77
CA ASP A 89 -18.27 4.27 18.66
C ASP A 89 -18.97 4.24 17.29
N GLY A 90 -20.12 3.56 17.19
CA GLY A 90 -21.00 3.55 16.01
C GLY A 90 -21.87 4.80 15.86
N GLY A 91 -21.80 5.75 16.79
CA GLY A 91 -22.65 6.94 16.82
C GLY A 91 -24.09 6.67 17.27
N VAL A 92 -24.29 5.60 18.05
CA VAL A 92 -25.57 5.16 18.59
C VAL A 92 -25.60 5.44 20.09
N GLY A 93 -26.74 5.90 20.61
CA GLY A 93 -26.94 6.08 22.06
C GLY A 93 -27.34 4.78 22.74
N PHE A 94 -27.27 4.74 24.08
CA PHE A 94 -27.78 3.64 24.88
C PHE A 94 -28.55 4.15 26.10
N ALA A 95 -29.73 3.57 26.36
CA ALA A 95 -30.58 3.94 27.47
C ALA A 95 -31.27 2.73 28.12
N ILE A 96 -31.64 2.88 29.38
CA ILE A 96 -32.32 1.88 30.19
C ILE A 96 -33.63 2.48 30.69
N VAL A 97 -34.71 1.72 30.62
CA VAL A 97 -36.04 2.08 31.14
C VAL A 97 -36.52 1.08 32.19
N ASP A 98 -37.44 1.48 33.04
CA ASP A 98 -38.13 0.55 33.95
C ASP A 98 -39.31 -0.12 33.24
N ASN A 99 -39.83 -1.22 33.80
CA ASN A 99 -40.97 -1.95 33.23
C ASN A 99 -42.23 -1.10 33.10
N ASP A 100 -42.47 -0.21 34.06
CA ASP A 100 -43.60 0.71 34.04
C ASP A 100 -43.35 1.91 33.13
N VAL A 101 -42.16 2.01 32.53
CA VAL A 101 -41.73 3.11 31.64
C VAL A 101 -42.05 4.46 32.27
N THR A 102 -41.73 4.60 33.57
CA THR A 102 -41.87 5.83 34.36
C THR A 102 -40.55 6.57 34.49
N ALA A 103 -39.43 5.90 34.24
CA ALA A 103 -38.10 6.46 34.26
C ALA A 103 -37.27 5.97 33.08
N CYS A 104 -36.43 6.87 32.58
CA CYS A 104 -35.44 6.58 31.53
C CYS A 104 -34.09 7.13 31.99
N TYR A 105 -33.08 6.25 31.96
CA TYR A 105 -31.70 6.56 32.24
C TYR A 105 -30.88 6.41 30.96
N VAL A 106 -30.39 7.51 30.42
CA VAL A 106 -29.52 7.50 29.24
C VAL A 106 -28.09 7.27 29.72
N VAL A 107 -27.56 6.08 29.43
CA VAL A 107 -26.19 5.68 29.80
C VAL A 107 -25.18 6.41 28.93
N VAL A 108 -25.44 6.47 27.61
CA VAL A 108 -24.66 7.27 26.67
C VAL A 108 -25.58 7.96 25.66
N GLU A 109 -25.37 9.26 25.49
CA GLU A 109 -26.15 10.06 24.54
C GLU A 109 -25.81 9.71 23.10
N VAL A 110 -26.79 9.88 22.20
CA VAL A 110 -26.51 9.88 20.76
C VAL A 110 -25.57 11.05 20.45
N PRO A 111 -24.40 10.79 19.84
CA PRO A 111 -23.51 11.86 19.41
C PRO A 111 -24.26 12.81 18.48
N ARG A 112 -24.26 14.11 18.80
CA ARG A 112 -24.77 15.10 17.84
C ARG A 112 -23.95 14.98 16.57
N ALA A 113 -24.61 14.82 15.42
CA ALA A 113 -23.96 15.08 14.15
C ALA A 113 -23.47 16.53 14.20
N ARG A 114 -22.15 16.72 14.37
CA ARG A 114 -21.56 18.05 14.29
C ARG A 114 -21.81 18.51 12.85
N ALA A 115 -22.52 19.62 12.68
CA ALA A 115 -22.67 20.21 11.37
C ALA A 115 -21.27 20.46 10.81
N THR A 116 -20.97 19.92 9.63
CA THR A 116 -19.67 20.08 9.02
C THR A 116 -19.48 21.55 8.66
N ALA A 117 -18.43 22.17 9.19
CA ALA A 117 -17.99 23.49 8.78
C ALA A 117 -17.39 23.39 7.37
N ARG A 118 -17.95 24.18 6.45
CA ARG A 118 -17.39 24.30 5.09
C ARG A 118 -16.09 25.10 5.16
N LEU A 119 -15.11 24.70 4.38
CA LEU A 119 -13.88 25.46 4.15
C LEU A 119 -14.15 26.53 3.10
N ASP A 120 -13.64 27.74 3.32
CA ASP A 120 -13.55 28.74 2.25
C ASP A 120 -12.28 28.46 1.41
N PRO A 121 -12.40 28.10 0.12
CA PRO A 121 -11.25 27.83 -0.73
C PRO A 121 -10.28 29.00 -0.85
N VAL A 122 -10.76 30.25 -0.74
CA VAL A 122 -9.93 31.46 -0.78
C VAL A 122 -9.07 31.55 0.47
N ASP A 123 -9.64 31.28 1.65
CA ASP A 123 -8.89 31.27 2.90
C ASP A 123 -7.85 30.15 2.92
N VAL A 124 -8.20 28.95 2.43
CA VAL A 124 -7.26 27.84 2.30
C VAL A 124 -6.11 28.20 1.36
N ALA A 125 -6.40 28.80 0.19
CA ALA A 125 -5.40 29.26 -0.75
C ALA A 125 -4.49 30.35 -0.15
N ALA A 126 -5.05 31.26 0.66
CA ALA A 126 -4.30 32.33 1.32
C ALA A 126 -3.25 31.81 2.32
N LEU A 127 -3.45 30.61 2.89
CA LEU A 127 -2.45 29.98 3.77
C LEU A 127 -1.13 29.67 3.04
N LEU A 128 -1.21 29.49 1.72
CA LEU A 128 -0.09 29.21 0.80
C LEU A 128 0.29 30.44 -0.05
N ALA A 129 -0.15 31.64 0.32
CA ALA A 129 0.28 32.87 -0.36
C ALA A 129 1.68 33.32 0.11
N GLU A 130 2.29 34.24 -0.64
CA GLU A 130 3.63 34.81 -0.38
C GLU A 130 3.85 35.29 1.06
N HIS A 131 2.80 35.80 1.71
CA HIS A 131 2.84 36.28 3.11
C HIS A 131 2.00 35.42 4.06
N GLY A 132 1.58 34.24 3.61
CA GLY A 132 0.79 33.29 4.39
C GLY A 132 1.57 32.67 5.56
N PRO A 133 0.88 31.97 6.49
CA PRO A 133 1.52 31.30 7.62
C PRO A 133 2.59 30.30 7.21
N VAL A 134 2.39 29.57 6.10
CA VAL A 134 3.35 28.59 5.59
C VAL A 134 4.64 29.27 5.11
N ALA A 135 4.51 30.38 4.36
CA ALA A 135 5.65 31.14 3.85
C ALA A 135 6.56 31.64 4.98
N ARG A 136 5.95 32.14 6.07
CA ARG A 136 6.67 32.65 7.25
C ARG A 136 7.54 31.59 7.95
N VAL A 137 7.11 30.33 7.97
CA VAL A 137 7.89 29.24 8.59
C VAL A 137 9.00 28.73 7.67
N LEU A 138 8.78 28.72 6.35
CA LEU A 138 9.76 28.22 5.38
C LEU A 138 10.92 29.19 5.13
N GLY A 139 10.71 30.50 5.29
CA GLY A 139 11.71 31.56 5.05
C GLY A 139 12.02 31.78 3.56
N ALA A 140 12.39 30.72 2.84
CA ALA A 140 12.58 30.72 1.38
C ALA A 140 11.35 30.10 0.69
N PHE A 141 10.20 30.76 0.80
CA PHE A 141 8.96 30.35 0.13
C PHE A 141 8.82 31.09 -1.21
N GLU A 142 8.33 30.38 -2.22
CA GLU A 142 8.02 30.96 -3.54
C GLU A 142 6.52 30.86 -3.77
N ASP A 143 5.85 31.98 -4.09
CA ASP A 143 4.43 31.94 -4.47
C ASP A 143 4.26 31.18 -5.78
N ARG A 144 3.32 30.23 -5.76
CA ARG A 144 2.99 29.34 -6.87
C ARG A 144 1.47 29.34 -7.03
N PRO A 145 0.91 30.11 -7.98
CA PRO A 145 -0.53 30.16 -8.19
C PRO A 145 -1.17 28.78 -8.34
N SER A 146 -0.55 27.89 -9.13
CA SER A 146 -1.00 26.50 -9.32
C SER A 146 -1.05 25.67 -8.02
N GLN A 147 -0.23 26.01 -7.02
CA GLN A 147 -0.29 25.38 -5.70
C GLN A 147 -1.54 25.80 -4.93
N ARG A 148 -1.87 27.10 -5.01
CA ARG A 148 -3.04 27.69 -4.37
C ARG A 148 -4.33 27.20 -5.03
N ASP A 149 -4.35 27.15 -6.36
CA ASP A 149 -5.48 26.62 -7.12
C ASP A 149 -5.75 25.16 -6.74
N MET A 150 -4.71 24.32 -6.68
CA MET A 150 -4.84 22.93 -6.24
C MET A 150 -5.41 22.79 -4.82
N ALA A 151 -4.99 23.67 -3.91
CA ALA A 151 -5.50 23.67 -2.53
C ALA A 151 -6.98 24.09 -2.47
N ALA A 152 -7.38 25.07 -3.30
CA ALA A 152 -8.77 25.50 -3.44
C ALA A 152 -9.65 24.38 -4.00
N TYR A 153 -9.26 23.74 -5.11
CA TYR A 153 -9.99 22.59 -5.67
C TYR A 153 -10.12 21.44 -4.66
N THR A 154 -9.06 21.20 -3.88
CA THR A 154 -9.09 20.19 -2.82
C THR A 154 -10.09 20.58 -1.72
N ALA A 155 -10.14 21.85 -1.29
CA ALA A 155 -11.10 22.34 -0.31
C ALA A 155 -12.56 22.19 -0.79
N ASP A 156 -12.84 22.48 -2.06
CA ASP A 156 -14.17 22.31 -2.65
C ASP A 156 -14.64 20.86 -2.60
N VAL A 157 -13.80 19.91 -3.00
CA VAL A 157 -14.18 18.48 -2.98
C VAL A 157 -14.24 17.92 -1.55
N TYR A 158 -13.55 18.52 -0.59
CA TYR A 158 -13.75 18.20 0.83
C TYR A 158 -15.12 18.65 1.32
N ASN A 159 -15.58 19.84 0.88
CA ASN A 159 -16.90 20.37 1.21
C ASN A 159 -18.04 19.55 0.59
N ASP A 160 -17.95 19.25 -0.71
CA ASP A 160 -19.07 18.70 -1.48
C ASP A 160 -19.00 17.17 -1.62
N GLY A 161 -17.85 16.56 -1.35
CA GLY A 161 -17.61 15.14 -1.57
C GLY A 161 -17.28 14.82 -3.03
N GLY A 162 -17.01 13.54 -3.30
CA GLY A 162 -16.69 13.05 -4.64
C GLY A 162 -15.20 12.89 -4.89
N VAL A 163 -14.83 12.85 -6.17
CA VAL A 163 -13.47 12.51 -6.63
C VAL A 163 -12.84 13.70 -7.35
N ALA A 164 -11.62 14.06 -6.96
CA ALA A 164 -10.80 15.07 -7.63
C ALA A 164 -9.65 14.41 -8.40
N LEU A 165 -9.50 14.73 -9.68
CA LEU A 165 -8.34 14.35 -10.49
C LEU A 165 -7.47 15.57 -10.73
N LEU A 166 -6.38 15.70 -9.96
CA LEU A 166 -5.52 16.88 -9.98
C LEU A 166 -4.12 16.48 -10.45
N GLU A 167 -3.84 16.65 -11.74
CA GLU A 167 -2.46 16.56 -12.21
C GLU A 167 -1.72 17.83 -11.82
N ALA A 168 -0.61 17.70 -11.10
CA ALA A 168 0.18 18.85 -10.71
C ALA A 168 1.64 18.65 -11.08
N GLY A 169 2.10 19.45 -12.05
CA GLY A 169 3.43 19.38 -12.61
C GLY A 169 4.54 19.42 -11.56
N THR A 170 5.75 18.96 -11.94
CA THR A 170 6.91 19.05 -11.06
C THR A 170 7.13 20.49 -10.60
N GLY A 171 7.42 20.67 -9.31
CA GLY A 171 7.64 21.98 -8.72
C GLY A 171 6.38 22.70 -8.22
N VAL A 172 5.15 22.26 -8.54
CA VAL A 172 3.93 22.91 -8.04
C VAL A 172 3.87 22.93 -6.50
N GLY A 173 4.46 21.94 -5.82
CA GLY A 173 4.35 21.81 -4.37
C GLY A 173 3.08 21.06 -3.95
N LYS A 174 2.77 19.97 -4.68
CA LYS A 174 1.62 19.08 -4.51
C LYS A 174 1.33 18.73 -3.05
N SER A 175 2.37 18.31 -2.32
CA SER A 175 2.25 17.85 -0.94
C SER A 175 1.60 18.90 -0.04
N PHE A 176 2.07 20.15 -0.12
CA PHE A 176 1.49 21.25 0.63
C PHE A 176 0.06 21.57 0.17
N ALA A 177 -0.19 21.51 -1.15
CA ALA A 177 -1.49 21.83 -1.71
C ALA A 177 -2.61 20.88 -1.26
N TYR A 178 -2.34 19.58 -1.10
CA TYR A 178 -3.34 18.65 -0.57
C TYR A 178 -3.32 18.53 0.96
N LEU A 179 -2.17 18.76 1.63
CA LEU A 179 -2.07 18.64 3.08
C LEU A 179 -2.68 19.83 3.83
N VAL A 180 -2.56 21.05 3.31
CA VAL A 180 -3.15 22.24 3.95
C VAL A 180 -4.68 22.09 4.11
N PRO A 181 -5.48 21.84 3.05
CA PRO A 181 -6.91 21.63 3.20
C PRO A 181 -7.24 20.40 4.05
N ALA A 182 -6.43 19.33 4.02
CA ALA A 182 -6.62 18.17 4.89
C ALA A 182 -6.49 18.50 6.38
N LEU A 183 -5.45 19.26 6.76
CA LEU A 183 -5.21 19.67 8.15
C LEU A 183 -6.26 20.70 8.61
N VAL A 184 -6.65 21.64 7.74
CA VAL A 184 -7.72 22.60 8.05
C VAL A 184 -9.05 21.87 8.22
N TRP A 185 -9.37 20.90 7.35
CA TRP A 185 -10.58 20.08 7.50
C TRP A 185 -10.61 19.34 8.83
N ALA A 186 -9.51 18.68 9.20
CA ALA A 186 -9.42 17.95 10.45
C ALA A 186 -9.61 18.87 11.67
N ARG A 187 -9.03 20.07 11.66
CA ARG A 187 -9.23 21.08 12.70
C ARG A 187 -10.70 21.51 12.82
N GLU A 188 -11.34 21.88 11.72
CA GLU A 188 -12.70 22.43 11.74
C GLU A 188 -13.78 21.37 12.00
N ASN A 189 -13.57 20.15 11.47
CA ASN A 189 -14.59 19.10 11.44
C ASN A 189 -14.30 17.90 12.35
N GLY A 190 -13.08 17.79 12.90
CA GLY A 190 -12.67 16.63 13.71
C GLY A 190 -12.63 15.32 12.90
N GLU A 191 -12.44 15.41 11.59
CA GLU A 191 -12.45 14.28 10.66
C GLU A 191 -11.09 14.14 10.00
N ARG A 192 -10.48 12.96 10.15
CA ARG A 192 -9.13 12.70 9.64
C ARG A 192 -9.07 12.46 8.13
N THR A 193 -7.89 12.73 7.60
CA THR A 193 -7.51 12.36 6.23
C THR A 193 -6.46 11.26 6.23
N VAL A 194 -6.68 10.22 5.43
CA VAL A 194 -5.63 9.26 5.08
C VAL A 194 -4.92 9.74 3.83
N VAL A 195 -3.59 9.81 3.87
CA VAL A 195 -2.73 10.13 2.71
C VAL A 195 -1.97 8.85 2.35
N SER A 196 -2.25 8.32 1.17
CA SER A 196 -1.58 7.14 0.64
C SER A 196 -0.60 7.54 -0.45
N THR A 197 0.65 7.10 -0.34
CA THR A 197 1.71 7.34 -1.35
C THR A 197 2.22 6.02 -1.94
N ASN A 198 2.93 6.07 -3.07
CA ASN A 198 3.46 4.85 -3.68
C ASN A 198 4.58 4.17 -2.86
N THR A 199 5.52 4.94 -2.27
CA THR A 199 6.74 4.39 -1.66
C THR A 199 6.95 4.85 -0.22
N ILE A 200 7.67 4.05 0.59
CA ILE A 200 8.00 4.39 1.98
C ILE A 200 8.83 5.68 2.03
N ASN A 201 9.78 5.87 1.12
CA ASN A 201 10.62 7.09 1.06
C ASN A 201 9.77 8.36 0.87
N LEU A 202 8.69 8.30 0.07
CA LEU A 202 7.76 9.43 -0.07
C LEU A 202 6.98 9.69 1.23
N GLN A 203 6.57 8.64 1.95
CA GLN A 203 5.91 8.80 3.25
C GLN A 203 6.82 9.49 4.26
N GLU A 204 8.08 9.05 4.32
CA GLU A 204 9.08 9.60 5.23
C GLU A 204 9.44 11.04 4.87
N GLN A 205 9.42 11.41 3.58
CA GLN A 205 9.55 12.80 3.18
C GLN A 205 8.38 13.66 3.70
N LEU A 206 7.14 13.19 3.57
CA LEU A 206 5.97 13.90 4.08
C LEU A 206 6.05 14.07 5.61
N VAL A 207 6.35 13.00 6.33
CA VAL A 207 6.33 12.97 7.81
C VAL A 207 7.58 13.61 8.43
N GLY A 208 8.73 13.51 7.77
CA GLY A 208 10.00 14.05 8.26
C GLY A 208 10.24 15.52 7.92
N LYS A 209 9.56 16.05 6.90
CA LYS A 209 9.77 17.43 6.42
C LYS A 209 8.46 18.22 6.31
N ASP A 210 7.56 17.81 5.42
CA ASP A 210 6.43 18.65 4.99
C ASP A 210 5.38 18.84 6.11
N LEU A 211 4.91 17.75 6.72
CA LEU A 211 3.95 17.77 7.83
C LEU A 211 4.46 18.50 9.08
N PRO A 212 5.73 18.32 9.55
CA PRO A 212 6.28 19.12 10.63
C PRO A 212 6.28 20.63 10.36
N ILE A 213 6.54 21.04 9.11
CA ILE A 213 6.49 22.44 8.70
C ILE A 213 5.05 22.96 8.76
N LEU A 214 4.10 22.21 8.21
CA LEU A 214 2.68 22.57 8.23
C LEU A 214 2.09 22.58 9.63
N ALA A 215 2.45 21.63 10.49
CA ALA A 215 2.01 21.59 11.89
C ALA A 215 2.44 22.86 12.64
N ARG A 216 3.67 23.34 12.43
CA ARG A 216 4.12 24.63 13.00
C ARG A 216 3.42 25.83 12.37
N ALA A 217 3.23 25.82 11.06
CA ALA A 217 2.64 26.94 10.33
C ALA A 217 1.14 27.12 10.61
N LEU A 218 0.43 26.02 10.85
CA LEU A 218 -1.03 25.99 11.04
C LEU A 218 -1.44 25.81 12.51
N ALA A 219 -0.47 25.78 13.44
CA ALA A 219 -0.75 25.75 14.87
C ALA A 219 -1.52 27.00 15.30
N THR A 220 -2.64 26.79 15.98
CA THR A 220 -3.40 27.82 16.69
C THR A 220 -3.16 27.66 18.20
N GLY A 221 -3.49 28.66 19.02
CA GLY A 221 -3.22 28.61 20.46
C GLY A 221 -3.90 27.45 21.21
N ASP A 222 -4.93 26.86 20.61
CA ASP A 222 -5.78 25.79 21.12
C ASP A 222 -5.62 24.45 20.38
N HIS A 223 -5.00 24.42 19.20
CA HIS A 223 -4.84 23.20 18.41
C HIS A 223 -3.54 23.21 17.60
N THR A 224 -2.77 22.12 17.71
CA THR A 224 -1.62 21.85 16.86
C THR A 224 -1.94 20.66 15.97
N PRO A 225 -1.86 20.78 14.64
CA PRO A 225 -2.15 19.66 13.75
C PRO A 225 -1.25 18.46 14.05
N SER A 226 -1.87 17.29 14.15
CA SER A 226 -1.24 16.02 14.49
C SER A 226 -1.18 15.10 13.29
N PHE A 227 -0.13 14.28 13.21
CA PHE A 227 0.04 13.34 12.09
C PHE A 227 0.74 12.06 12.55
N ALA A 228 0.50 10.97 11.84
CA ALA A 228 1.11 9.68 12.13
C ALA A 228 1.52 8.93 10.85
N LEU A 229 2.65 8.24 10.93
CA LEU A 229 3.11 7.30 9.90
C LEU A 229 2.69 5.89 10.29
N LEU A 230 1.97 5.20 9.40
CA LEU A 230 1.58 3.81 9.62
C LEU A 230 2.12 2.92 8.49
N LYS A 231 2.98 1.98 8.87
CA LYS A 231 3.64 1.02 7.97
C LYS A 231 2.98 -0.36 8.09
N GLY A 232 3.29 -1.28 7.17
CA GLY A 232 2.84 -2.68 7.28
C GLY A 232 3.51 -3.42 8.44
N TRP A 233 2.87 -4.48 8.95
CA TRP A 233 3.32 -5.26 10.13
C TRP A 233 4.81 -5.61 10.12
N ARG A 234 5.31 -6.16 9.00
CA ARG A 234 6.70 -6.59 8.86
C ARG A 234 7.73 -5.46 8.89
N ASN A 235 7.30 -4.20 8.95
CA ASN A 235 8.20 -3.06 9.15
C ASN A 235 8.44 -2.75 10.62
N TYR A 236 7.77 -3.43 11.56
CA TYR A 236 7.93 -3.22 13.00
C TYR A 236 8.58 -4.43 13.67
N LEU A 237 9.48 -4.17 14.60
CA LEU A 237 10.02 -5.18 15.50
C LEU A 237 8.94 -5.65 16.49
N CYS A 238 8.86 -6.96 16.71
CA CYS A 238 8.03 -7.54 17.77
C CYS A 238 8.89 -7.93 18.98
N LEU A 239 8.69 -7.23 20.10
CA LEU A 239 9.44 -7.47 21.35
C LEU A 239 9.31 -8.92 21.86
N ALA A 240 8.10 -9.49 21.80
CA ALA A 240 7.86 -10.88 22.22
C ALA A 240 8.63 -11.88 21.34
N ARG A 241 8.69 -11.64 20.01
CA ARG A 241 9.41 -12.52 19.10
C ARG A 241 10.91 -12.37 19.22
N LEU A 242 11.40 -11.16 19.45
CA LEU A 242 12.80 -10.91 19.76
C LEU A 242 13.23 -11.68 21.03
N GLU A 243 12.43 -11.63 22.09
CA GLU A 243 12.68 -12.38 23.32
C GLU A 243 12.71 -13.91 23.07
N GLN A 244 11.74 -14.43 22.31
CA GLN A 244 11.71 -15.84 21.90
C GLN A 244 12.91 -16.25 21.05
N ALA A 245 13.30 -15.41 20.08
CA ALA A 245 14.44 -15.67 19.22
C ALA A 245 15.77 -15.69 20.00
N ARG A 246 15.89 -14.86 21.04
CA ARG A 246 17.04 -14.85 21.96
C ARG A 246 17.02 -16.06 22.90
N ALA A 247 15.86 -16.45 23.43
CA ALA A 247 15.74 -17.61 24.32
C ALA A 247 16.00 -18.95 23.60
N GLY A 248 15.79 -19.02 22.28
CA GLY A 248 16.02 -20.21 21.46
C GLY A 248 17.50 -20.50 21.10
N GLN A 249 18.46 -19.81 21.71
CA GLN A 249 19.91 -19.86 21.40
C GLN A 249 20.64 -21.17 21.72
N ASP A 250 19.95 -22.24 22.14
CA ASP A 250 20.56 -23.52 22.54
C ASP A 250 21.18 -24.35 21.39
N SER A 251 21.47 -23.79 20.21
CA SER A 251 22.25 -24.46 19.17
C SER A 251 23.60 -23.78 18.95
N MET A 252 24.68 -24.48 19.30
CA MET A 252 26.11 -24.09 19.25
C MET A 252 26.68 -23.66 17.86
N PHE A 253 25.88 -23.33 16.84
CA PHE A 253 26.36 -23.28 15.45
C PHE A 253 25.98 -22.04 14.62
N ASP A 254 25.66 -20.87 15.22
CA ASP A 254 25.43 -19.65 14.42
C ASP A 254 25.75 -18.33 15.18
N ASP A 255 27.05 -18.10 15.46
CA ASP A 255 27.53 -16.91 16.19
C ASP A 255 27.18 -15.58 15.51
N ALA A 256 27.12 -15.55 14.16
CA ALA A 256 26.80 -14.35 13.40
C ALA A 256 25.34 -13.92 13.61
N ARG A 257 24.41 -14.88 13.56
CA ARG A 257 23.00 -14.64 13.83
C ARG A 257 22.75 -14.20 15.27
N ALA A 258 23.47 -14.79 16.23
CA ALA A 258 23.39 -14.38 17.62
C ALA A 258 23.83 -12.91 17.82
N ALA A 259 24.92 -12.50 17.15
CA ALA A 259 25.39 -11.12 17.19
C ALA A 259 24.36 -10.13 16.60
N GLU A 260 23.73 -10.46 15.47
CA GLU A 260 22.65 -9.63 14.89
C GLU A 260 21.45 -9.49 15.84
N LEU A 261 21.03 -10.58 16.50
CA LEU A 261 19.91 -10.55 17.46
C LEU A 261 20.23 -9.70 18.70
N GLU A 262 21.45 -9.78 19.23
CA GLU A 262 21.88 -8.95 20.36
C GLU A 262 21.98 -7.46 19.97
N ALA A 263 22.48 -7.16 18.76
CA ALA A 263 22.49 -5.79 18.22
C ALA A 263 21.06 -5.24 18.09
N LEU A 264 20.12 -6.04 17.59
CA LEU A 264 18.70 -5.69 17.52
C LEU A 264 18.08 -5.46 18.90
N ALA A 265 18.44 -6.26 19.91
CA ALA A 265 17.96 -6.07 21.28
C ALA A 265 18.48 -4.77 21.91
N ALA A 266 19.76 -4.45 21.70
CA ALA A 266 20.34 -3.19 22.14
C ALA A 266 19.69 -1.99 21.43
N TRP A 267 19.38 -2.11 20.13
CA TRP A 267 18.64 -1.10 19.39
C TRP A 267 17.19 -0.95 19.86
N ALA A 268 16.49 -2.06 20.11
CA ALA A 268 15.11 -2.08 20.58
C ALA A 268 14.89 -1.33 21.90
N ALA A 269 15.93 -1.26 22.74
CA ALA A 269 15.89 -0.50 23.99
C ALA A 269 15.99 1.03 23.80
N ARG A 270 16.43 1.50 22.63
CA ARG A 270 16.69 2.94 22.34
C ARG A 270 15.79 3.54 21.27
N THR A 271 15.26 2.74 20.35
CA THR A 271 14.37 3.21 19.28
C THR A 271 13.04 3.71 19.83
N GLY A 272 12.49 4.76 19.19
CA GLY A 272 11.19 5.34 19.53
C GLY A 272 10.02 4.79 18.70
N ASP A 273 10.27 4.15 17.56
CA ASP A 273 9.23 3.68 16.64
C ASP A 273 9.33 2.18 16.28
N GLY A 274 10.47 1.55 16.59
CA GLY A 274 10.73 0.13 16.32
C GLY A 274 10.67 -0.25 14.85
N SER A 275 10.87 0.70 13.93
CA SER A 275 10.74 0.45 12.49
C SER A 275 12.05 -0.02 11.85
N LEU A 276 11.94 -0.89 10.83
CA LEU A 276 13.10 -1.37 10.07
C LEU A 276 13.90 -0.23 9.43
N ALA A 277 13.22 0.84 9.01
CA ALA A 277 13.84 1.99 8.36
C ALA A 277 14.74 2.81 9.31
N ASP A 278 14.50 2.74 10.61
CA ASP A 278 15.30 3.41 11.64
C ASP A 278 16.64 2.68 11.94
N LEU A 279 16.84 1.48 11.40
CA LEU A 279 18.10 0.74 11.53
C LEU A 279 19.13 1.27 10.53
N THR A 280 20.30 1.69 11.04
CA THR A 280 21.42 2.14 10.20
C THR A 280 21.96 1.02 9.32
N ASP A 281 22.08 -0.18 9.90
CA ASP A 281 22.46 -1.40 9.22
C ASP A 281 21.28 -2.38 9.26
N GLU A 282 20.72 -2.71 8.09
CA GLU A 282 19.61 -3.66 8.01
C GLU A 282 20.08 -5.07 8.39
N PRO A 283 19.38 -5.76 9.30
CA PRO A 283 19.67 -7.15 9.65
C PRO A 283 19.46 -8.06 8.44
N SER A 284 20.05 -9.25 8.51
CA SER A 284 19.81 -10.27 7.49
C SER A 284 18.30 -10.57 7.38
N PRO A 285 17.79 -10.89 6.17
CA PRO A 285 16.37 -11.19 5.97
C PRO A 285 15.85 -12.32 6.88
N GLU A 286 16.70 -13.30 7.18
CA GLU A 286 16.38 -14.42 8.06
C GLU A 286 16.23 -13.98 9.52
N VAL A 287 17.12 -13.13 10.02
CA VAL A 287 17.02 -12.56 11.36
C VAL A 287 15.77 -11.70 11.48
N TRP A 288 15.55 -10.78 10.55
CA TRP A 288 14.37 -9.92 10.58
C TRP A 288 13.07 -10.72 10.51
N ASP A 289 12.99 -11.72 9.62
CA ASP A 289 11.82 -12.61 9.52
C ASP A 289 11.51 -13.32 10.85
N SER A 290 12.53 -13.59 11.67
CA SER A 290 12.33 -14.23 12.97
C SER A 290 11.77 -13.30 14.04
N VAL A 291 12.02 -11.98 13.95
CA VAL A 291 11.68 -10.99 14.99
C VAL A 291 10.59 -9.98 14.60
N ALA A 292 10.29 -9.82 13.32
CA ALA A 292 9.31 -8.84 12.83
C ALA A 292 7.87 -9.16 13.27
N ALA A 293 7.02 -8.14 13.39
CA ALA A 293 5.62 -8.32 13.73
C ALA A 293 4.84 -8.99 12.58
N GLU A 294 3.90 -9.87 12.95
CA GLU A 294 2.98 -10.57 12.03
C GLU A 294 1.57 -10.59 12.62
N SER A 295 0.55 -10.35 11.79
CA SER A 295 -0.85 -10.24 12.19
C SER A 295 -1.40 -11.49 12.85
N ASP A 296 -0.98 -12.65 12.36
CA ASP A 296 -1.55 -13.94 12.75
C ASP A 296 -0.92 -14.49 14.03
N LEU A 297 0.20 -13.91 14.47
CA LEU A 297 0.97 -14.36 15.64
C LEU A 297 0.81 -13.44 16.83
N CYS A 298 0.32 -12.24 16.55
CA CYS A 298 0.15 -11.25 17.57
C CYS A 298 -1.05 -11.61 18.43
N THR A 299 -0.79 -11.84 19.71
CA THR A 299 -1.81 -12.07 20.75
C THR A 299 -2.52 -10.78 21.17
N ARG A 300 -2.16 -9.63 20.56
CA ARG A 300 -2.77 -8.30 20.73
C ARG A 300 -2.82 -7.92 22.21
N LEU A 301 -4.01 -7.70 22.77
CA LEU A 301 -4.23 -7.29 24.17
C LEU A 301 -3.64 -8.28 25.19
N LYS A 302 -3.48 -9.57 24.82
CA LYS A 302 -2.88 -10.59 25.70
C LYS A 302 -1.34 -10.63 25.65
N CYS A 303 -0.72 -9.76 24.85
CA CYS A 303 0.73 -9.73 24.74
C CYS A 303 1.36 -9.09 25.99
N PRO A 304 2.35 -9.71 26.65
CA PRO A 304 3.01 -9.13 27.82
C PRO A 304 3.72 -7.80 27.51
N HIS A 305 4.05 -7.58 26.23
CA HIS A 305 4.71 -6.36 25.74
C HIS A 305 3.73 -5.35 25.11
N PHE A 306 2.40 -5.52 25.27
CA PHE A 306 1.39 -4.71 24.54
C PHE A 306 1.55 -3.20 24.74
N GLU A 307 1.78 -2.76 25.98
CA GLU A 307 1.95 -1.33 26.30
C GLU A 307 3.14 -0.70 25.56
N ARG A 308 4.25 -1.44 25.48
CA ARG A 308 5.50 -1.03 24.82
C ARG A 308 5.59 -1.48 23.37
N CYS A 309 4.51 -2.03 22.80
CA CYS A 309 4.53 -2.58 21.45
C CYS A 309 4.54 -1.46 20.40
N PHE A 310 5.65 -1.34 19.68
CA PHE A 310 5.86 -0.35 18.63
C PHE A 310 4.73 -0.28 17.60
N LEU A 311 4.27 -1.43 17.10
CA LEU A 311 3.17 -1.50 16.13
C LEU A 311 1.86 -0.95 16.70
N PHE A 312 1.49 -1.33 17.93
CA PHE A 312 0.23 -0.86 18.53
C PHE A 312 0.32 0.59 19.00
N GLN A 313 1.50 1.06 19.41
CA GLN A 313 1.75 2.48 19.63
C GLN A 313 1.58 3.28 18.32
N ALA A 314 2.12 2.79 17.20
CA ALA A 314 1.92 3.42 15.89
C ALA A 314 0.43 3.44 15.48
N ARG A 315 -0.31 2.35 15.72
CA ARG A 315 -1.76 2.29 15.47
C ARG A 315 -2.56 3.24 16.35
N ARG A 316 -2.23 3.36 17.65
CA ARG A 316 -2.87 4.33 18.56
C ARG A 316 -2.62 5.76 18.12
N ARG A 317 -1.37 6.11 17.81
CA ARG A 317 -1.03 7.43 17.25
C ARG A 317 -1.80 7.72 15.95
N ALA A 318 -1.92 6.74 15.05
CA ALA A 318 -2.71 6.89 13.83
C ALA A 318 -4.22 7.05 14.10
N ALA A 319 -4.75 6.43 15.14
CA ALA A 319 -6.15 6.56 15.54
C ALA A 319 -6.48 7.90 16.22
N GLU A 320 -5.48 8.67 16.64
CA GLU A 320 -5.63 10.00 17.23
C GLU A 320 -5.23 11.13 16.27
N ALA A 321 -4.50 10.82 15.20
CA ALA A 321 -3.98 11.80 14.27
C ALA A 321 -5.04 12.43 13.34
N ASP A 322 -4.81 13.70 13.00
CA ASP A 322 -5.55 14.45 11.98
C ASP A 322 -5.24 13.95 10.58
N VAL A 323 -3.96 13.63 10.32
CA VAL A 323 -3.50 13.05 9.06
C VAL A 323 -2.73 11.74 9.30
N VAL A 324 -3.14 10.67 8.62
CA VAL A 324 -2.44 9.37 8.67
C VAL A 324 -1.79 9.10 7.32
N VAL A 325 -0.46 8.97 7.30
CA VAL A 325 0.32 8.68 6.09
C VAL A 325 0.61 7.18 5.98
N VAL A 326 0.33 6.60 4.82
CA VAL A 326 0.47 5.16 4.50
C VAL A 326 1.01 4.95 3.09
N ASN A 327 1.38 3.71 2.71
CA ASN A 327 1.55 3.38 1.27
C ASN A 327 0.26 2.87 0.65
N HIS A 328 0.20 2.91 -0.68
CA HIS A 328 -0.82 2.24 -1.49
C HIS A 328 -0.94 0.75 -1.15
N HIS A 329 0.16 0.07 -0.83
CA HIS A 329 0.10 -1.34 -0.45
C HIS A 329 -0.70 -1.57 0.83
N LEU A 330 -0.49 -0.75 1.86
CA LEU A 330 -1.22 -0.84 3.13
C LEU A 330 -2.69 -0.42 2.95
N LEU A 331 -2.95 0.61 2.12
CA LEU A 331 -4.30 0.99 1.73
C LEU A 331 -5.03 -0.15 1.00
N ALA A 332 -4.37 -0.82 0.05
CA ALA A 332 -4.96 -1.94 -0.68
C ALA A 332 -5.18 -3.17 0.22
N SER A 333 -4.28 -3.43 1.18
CA SER A 333 -4.49 -4.43 2.23
C SER A 333 -5.68 -4.08 3.13
N ASP A 334 -5.84 -2.80 3.50
CA ASP A 334 -6.99 -2.33 4.27
C ASP A 334 -8.29 -2.56 3.49
N LEU A 335 -8.30 -2.18 2.21
CA LEU A 335 -9.44 -2.38 1.32
C LEU A 335 -9.82 -3.87 1.22
N ALA A 336 -8.84 -4.75 1.03
CA ALA A 336 -9.08 -6.20 0.98
C ALA A 336 -9.72 -6.73 2.28
N VAL A 337 -9.24 -6.27 3.44
CA VAL A 337 -9.81 -6.66 4.75
C VAL A 337 -11.23 -6.12 4.93
N ARG A 338 -11.50 -4.88 4.51
CA ARG A 338 -12.85 -4.27 4.59
C ARG A 338 -13.85 -4.96 3.67
N ILE A 339 -13.43 -5.31 2.45
CA ILE A 339 -14.25 -6.10 1.51
C ILE A 339 -14.58 -7.47 2.11
N ALA A 340 -13.57 -8.17 2.66
CA ALA A 340 -13.77 -9.52 3.19
C ALA A 340 -14.63 -9.56 4.47
N SER A 341 -14.60 -8.50 5.28
CA SER A 341 -15.34 -8.40 6.54
C SER A 341 -16.69 -7.67 6.44
N ASP A 342 -16.97 -7.05 5.30
CA ASP A 342 -18.06 -6.08 5.08
C ASP A 342 -18.16 -5.00 6.18
N ASN A 343 -17.03 -4.64 6.78
CA ASN A 343 -16.96 -3.70 7.89
C ASN A 343 -16.16 -2.45 7.51
N TRP A 344 -16.89 -1.38 7.25
CA TRP A 344 -16.36 -0.09 6.80
C TRP A 344 -16.32 0.97 7.91
N LEU A 345 -17.00 0.70 9.02
CA LEU A 345 -17.19 1.67 10.11
C LEU A 345 -16.16 1.48 11.22
N GLU A 346 -15.61 0.27 11.37
CA GLU A 346 -14.59 -0.02 12.37
C GLU A 346 -13.17 0.04 11.80
N ALA A 347 -12.19 0.03 12.71
CA ALA A 347 -10.79 -0.05 12.35
C ALA A 347 -10.46 -1.43 11.79
N ALA A 348 -9.91 -1.47 10.57
CA ALA A 348 -9.40 -2.69 9.94
C ALA A 348 -7.87 -2.73 10.05
N VAL A 349 -7.16 -2.47 8.96
CA VAL A 349 -5.72 -2.21 8.98
C VAL A 349 -5.47 -0.75 9.34
N LEU A 350 -6.31 0.15 8.79
CA LEU A 350 -6.33 1.58 9.04
C LEU A 350 -7.49 1.96 9.97
N PRO A 351 -7.37 3.05 10.73
CA PRO A 351 -8.52 3.67 11.40
C PRO A 351 -9.62 4.03 10.38
N PRO A 352 -10.89 4.15 10.79
CA PRO A 352 -11.96 4.62 9.91
C PRO A 352 -11.61 5.98 9.28
N TYR A 353 -11.87 6.12 8.00
CA TYR A 353 -11.61 7.35 7.25
C TYR A 353 -12.71 7.60 6.21
N ARG A 354 -12.93 8.88 5.91
CA ARG A 354 -13.89 9.35 4.90
C ARG A 354 -13.26 10.32 3.90
N ARG A 355 -12.07 10.82 4.21
CA ARG A 355 -11.22 11.64 3.33
C ARG A 355 -9.95 10.86 2.99
N LEU A 356 -9.67 10.74 1.70
CA LEU A 356 -8.51 10.02 1.18
C LEU A 356 -7.78 10.88 0.16
N VAL A 357 -6.46 10.98 0.30
CA VAL A 357 -5.56 11.53 -0.73
C VAL A 357 -4.70 10.39 -1.26
N LEU A 358 -4.67 10.23 -2.57
CA LEU A 358 -3.85 9.29 -3.32
C LEU A 358 -2.76 10.09 -4.06
N ASP A 359 -1.56 10.11 -3.50
CA ASP A 359 -0.39 10.74 -4.14
C ASP A 359 0.37 9.71 -4.97
N GLU A 360 0.77 10.09 -6.18
CA GLU A 360 1.23 9.18 -7.24
C GLU A 360 0.18 8.12 -7.62
N ALA A 361 -1.08 8.56 -7.72
CA ALA A 361 -2.24 7.69 -7.94
C ALA A 361 -2.19 6.82 -9.22
N HIS A 362 -1.30 7.13 -10.17
CA HIS A 362 -1.12 6.33 -11.38
C HIS A 362 -0.63 4.89 -11.11
N HIS A 363 -0.11 4.60 -9.90
CA HIS A 363 0.25 3.26 -9.45
C HIS A 363 -0.89 2.47 -8.79
N LEU A 364 -2.00 3.11 -8.46
CA LEU A 364 -3.04 2.51 -7.62
C LEU A 364 -3.54 1.18 -8.20
N GLU A 365 -3.79 1.12 -9.51
CA GLU A 365 -4.26 -0.09 -10.18
C GLU A 365 -3.26 -1.25 -10.05
N ASP A 366 -1.97 -1.01 -10.33
CA ASP A 366 -0.93 -2.04 -10.27
C ASP A 366 -0.74 -2.55 -8.82
N VAL A 367 -0.89 -1.66 -7.83
CA VAL A 367 -0.84 -2.02 -6.41
C VAL A 367 -2.08 -2.78 -5.96
N ALA A 368 -3.27 -2.34 -6.38
CA ALA A 368 -4.53 -2.99 -6.09
C ALA A 368 -4.58 -4.41 -6.68
N ALA A 369 -4.08 -4.58 -7.91
CA ALA A 369 -3.93 -5.88 -8.58
C ALA A 369 -3.21 -6.91 -7.69
N THR A 370 -2.15 -6.47 -7.00
CA THR A 370 -1.34 -7.36 -6.16
C THR A 370 -2.05 -7.78 -4.87
N HIS A 371 -2.85 -6.90 -4.27
CA HIS A 371 -3.46 -7.12 -2.94
C HIS A 371 -4.91 -7.61 -2.99
N LEU A 372 -5.63 -7.31 -4.06
CA LEU A 372 -6.98 -7.84 -4.32
C LEU A 372 -6.92 -9.21 -5.01
N GLY A 373 -5.75 -9.61 -5.52
CA GLY A 373 -5.50 -10.94 -6.05
C GLY A 373 -4.90 -11.91 -5.02
N ALA A 374 -4.87 -13.20 -5.37
CA ALA A 374 -4.22 -14.24 -4.58
C ALA A 374 -2.78 -14.45 -5.05
N GLN A 375 -1.84 -14.52 -4.10
CA GLN A 375 -0.44 -14.89 -4.36
C GLN A 375 0.01 -15.99 -3.42
N VAL A 376 0.60 -17.04 -3.99
CA VAL A 376 1.12 -18.19 -3.24
C VAL A 376 2.55 -18.43 -3.66
N SER A 377 3.47 -18.53 -2.69
CA SER A 377 4.87 -18.84 -2.98
C SER A 377 5.32 -20.13 -2.29
N ALA A 378 6.24 -20.85 -2.94
CA ALA A 378 6.79 -22.11 -2.44
C ALA A 378 7.42 -21.92 -1.06
N VAL A 379 8.26 -20.90 -0.92
CA VAL A 379 8.87 -20.55 0.38
C VAL A 379 7.82 -20.15 1.41
N GLY A 380 6.75 -19.45 1.01
CA GLY A 380 5.65 -19.09 1.90
C GLY A 380 4.95 -20.31 2.50
N VAL A 381 4.60 -21.29 1.64
CA VAL A 381 4.01 -22.57 2.08
C VAL A 381 4.97 -23.32 3.00
N GLN A 382 6.23 -23.47 2.60
CA GLN A 382 7.23 -24.17 3.41
C GLN A 382 7.47 -23.52 4.78
N ARG A 383 7.43 -22.18 4.86
CA ARG A 383 7.50 -21.46 6.14
C ARG A 383 6.32 -21.76 7.05
N LEU A 384 5.11 -21.86 6.50
CA LEU A 384 3.91 -22.21 7.28
C LEU A 384 3.98 -23.65 7.80
N LEU A 385 4.42 -24.60 6.97
CA LEU A 385 4.60 -26.00 7.37
C LEU A 385 5.72 -26.15 8.41
N ALA A 386 6.85 -25.47 8.21
CA ALA A 386 7.98 -25.43 9.15
C ALA A 386 7.61 -24.84 10.52
N ARG A 387 6.55 -24.04 10.58
CA ARG A 387 6.03 -23.46 11.82
C ARG A 387 5.19 -24.45 12.63
N LEU A 388 4.47 -25.33 11.96
CA LEU A 388 3.75 -26.43 12.62
C LEU A 388 4.77 -27.38 13.27
N GLU A 389 5.81 -27.74 12.53
CA GLU A 389 6.96 -28.47 13.07
C GLU A 389 8.20 -28.23 12.18
N ARG A 390 9.40 -28.26 12.77
CA ARG A 390 10.70 -28.40 12.12
C ARG A 390 11.71 -28.95 13.12
N ASN A 391 12.37 -30.07 12.79
CA ASN A 391 13.41 -30.70 13.62
C ASN A 391 12.97 -30.98 15.06
N GLY A 392 11.74 -31.47 15.25
CA GLY A 392 11.14 -31.79 16.55
C GLY A 392 10.65 -30.56 17.35
N ARG A 393 10.72 -29.35 16.78
CA ARG A 393 10.28 -28.09 17.41
C ARG A 393 9.14 -27.47 16.60
N GLY A 394 8.24 -26.73 17.24
CA GLY A 394 7.14 -26.04 16.55
C GLY A 394 5.84 -26.07 17.35
N LEU A 395 4.74 -25.64 16.72
CA LEU A 395 3.43 -25.58 17.38
C LEU A 395 2.86 -26.97 17.71
N LEU A 396 3.01 -27.96 16.82
CA LEU A 396 2.52 -29.32 17.05
C LEU A 396 3.26 -30.03 18.19
N PRO A 397 4.61 -30.03 18.25
CA PRO A 397 5.33 -30.53 19.41
C PRO A 397 4.98 -29.80 20.72
N ALA A 398 4.80 -28.48 20.66
CA ALA A 398 4.47 -27.68 21.84
C ALA A 398 3.09 -28.01 22.41
N ILE A 399 2.05 -28.11 21.56
CA ILE A 399 0.71 -28.51 22.03
C ILE A 399 0.69 -29.97 22.49
N ALA A 400 1.44 -30.87 21.83
CA ALA A 400 1.57 -32.26 22.26
C ALA A 400 2.20 -32.38 23.66
N ALA A 401 3.23 -31.60 23.95
CA ALA A 401 3.86 -31.56 25.27
C ALA A 401 2.89 -31.05 26.35
N GLU A 402 2.06 -30.08 26.01
CA GLU A 402 1.10 -29.50 26.95
C GLU A 402 -0.09 -30.41 27.22
N LEU A 403 -0.58 -31.11 26.20
CA LEU A 403 -1.57 -32.15 26.33
C LEU A 403 -1.06 -33.37 27.12
N ALA A 404 0.26 -33.62 27.12
CA ALA A 404 0.87 -34.68 27.91
C ALA A 404 0.95 -34.38 29.41
N ARG A 405 0.80 -33.10 29.80
CA ARG A 405 0.74 -32.69 31.22
C ARG A 405 -0.67 -32.82 31.80
N ARG A 406 -1.67 -33.17 30.99
CA ARG A 406 -3.07 -33.32 31.39
C ARG A 406 -3.47 -34.80 31.40
N ASP A 407 -4.13 -35.20 32.49
CA ASP A 407 -4.54 -36.58 32.75
C ASP A 407 -6.03 -36.87 32.45
N ASP A 408 -6.71 -35.99 31.70
CA ASP A 408 -8.09 -36.22 31.29
C ASP A 408 -8.22 -36.99 29.94
N LEU A 409 -9.36 -37.67 29.76
CA LEU A 409 -9.64 -38.49 28.58
C LEU A 409 -9.63 -37.68 27.27
N LEU A 410 -10.07 -36.42 27.31
CA LEU A 410 -10.09 -35.54 26.14
C LEU A 410 -8.68 -35.12 25.74
N ALA A 411 -7.80 -34.87 26.72
CA ALA A 411 -6.38 -34.63 26.49
C ALA A 411 -5.68 -35.87 25.93
N ALA A 412 -5.98 -37.08 26.41
CA ALA A 412 -5.43 -38.33 25.84
C ALA A 412 -5.84 -38.52 24.37
N ALA A 413 -7.14 -38.40 24.05
CA ALA A 413 -7.63 -38.49 22.68
C ALA A 413 -7.06 -37.38 21.77
N SER A 414 -6.83 -36.18 22.32
CA SER A 414 -6.22 -35.07 21.59
C SER A 414 -4.72 -35.30 21.34
N ARG A 415 -4.00 -35.94 22.27
CA ARG A 415 -2.60 -36.35 22.07
C ARG A 415 -2.46 -37.33 20.92
N ASP A 416 -3.32 -38.33 20.85
CA ASP A 416 -3.29 -39.32 19.78
C ASP A 416 -3.62 -38.68 18.44
N LEU A 417 -4.61 -37.78 18.40
CA LEU A 417 -4.92 -36.99 17.21
C LEU A 417 -3.74 -36.13 16.74
N VAL A 418 -2.99 -35.51 17.67
CA VAL A 418 -1.78 -34.78 17.29
C VAL A 418 -0.77 -35.73 16.67
N ARG A 419 -0.43 -36.82 17.38
CA ARG A 419 0.65 -37.76 17.01
C ARG A 419 0.38 -38.54 15.73
N GLN A 420 -0.84 -39.02 15.54
CA GLN A 420 -1.20 -39.91 14.42
C GLN A 420 -1.99 -39.19 13.33
N GLY A 421 -2.66 -38.09 13.63
CA GLY A 421 -3.42 -37.31 12.64
C GLY A 421 -2.63 -36.15 12.07
N LEU A 422 -2.24 -35.21 12.93
CA LEU A 422 -1.65 -33.94 12.49
C LEU A 422 -0.23 -34.08 11.96
N PHE A 423 0.62 -34.92 12.55
CA PHE A 423 1.96 -35.18 12.01
C PHE A 423 1.90 -35.86 10.63
N ASP A 424 1.04 -36.86 10.45
CA ASP A 424 0.86 -37.54 9.17
C ASP A 424 0.34 -36.59 8.09
N ALA A 425 -0.63 -35.74 8.43
CA ALA A 425 -1.13 -34.69 7.54
C ALA A 425 -0.06 -33.65 7.21
N LEU A 426 0.80 -33.28 8.16
CA LEU A 426 1.92 -32.36 7.94
C LEU A 426 2.96 -32.94 6.98
N ASP A 427 3.33 -34.20 7.16
CA ASP A 427 4.30 -34.87 6.30
C ASP A 427 3.72 -35.13 4.89
N ALA A 428 2.43 -35.45 4.79
CA ALA A 428 1.73 -35.50 3.52
C ALA A 428 1.73 -34.13 2.82
N ALA A 429 1.47 -33.05 3.56
CA ALA A 429 1.50 -31.69 3.04
C ALA A 429 2.89 -31.31 2.52
N ARG A 430 3.97 -31.63 3.24
CA ARG A 430 5.35 -31.36 2.81
C ARG A 430 5.68 -32.07 1.50
N ARG A 431 5.44 -33.38 1.42
CA ARG A 431 5.71 -34.17 0.21
C ARG A 431 4.92 -33.64 -1.00
N ALA A 432 3.63 -33.39 -0.80
CA ALA A 432 2.76 -32.88 -1.86
C ALA A 432 3.18 -31.47 -2.32
N ALA A 433 3.52 -30.58 -1.40
CA ALA A 433 4.02 -29.24 -1.72
C ALA A 433 5.35 -29.31 -2.49
N ASP A 434 6.31 -30.12 -2.06
CA ASP A 434 7.59 -30.29 -2.75
C ASP A 434 7.39 -30.79 -4.17
N THR A 435 6.50 -31.79 -4.36
CA THR A 435 6.18 -32.36 -5.67
C THR A 435 5.51 -31.31 -6.57
N LEU A 436 4.51 -30.60 -6.05
CA LEU A 436 3.78 -29.57 -6.78
C LEU A 436 4.72 -28.46 -7.27
N PHE A 437 5.53 -27.89 -6.38
CA PHE A 437 6.41 -26.78 -6.74
C PHE A 437 7.62 -27.22 -7.59
N LEU A 438 8.07 -28.47 -7.48
CA LEU A 438 9.06 -29.04 -8.38
C LEU A 438 8.52 -29.11 -9.82
N LEU A 439 7.35 -29.73 -10.02
CA LEU A 439 6.72 -29.85 -11.34
C LEU A 439 6.47 -28.48 -11.99
N LEU A 440 5.97 -27.51 -11.22
CA LEU A 440 5.76 -26.15 -11.71
C LEU A 440 7.10 -25.45 -12.02
N GLY A 441 8.12 -25.67 -11.19
CA GLY A 441 9.47 -25.14 -11.41
C GLY A 441 10.07 -25.66 -12.72
N ASP A 442 10.03 -26.97 -12.93
CA ASP A 442 10.54 -27.62 -14.15
C ASP A 442 9.78 -27.14 -15.39
N ARG A 443 8.45 -27.00 -15.28
CA ARG A 443 7.63 -26.46 -16.37
C ARG A 443 7.98 -25.01 -16.71
N LEU A 444 8.27 -24.18 -15.72
CA LEU A 444 8.72 -22.80 -15.94
C LEU A 444 10.10 -22.76 -16.58
N ASP A 445 11.01 -23.63 -16.16
CA ASP A 445 12.38 -23.69 -16.69
C ASP A 445 12.44 -24.23 -18.13
N ALA A 446 11.41 -24.96 -18.56
CA ALA A 446 11.23 -25.39 -19.95
C ALA A 446 10.81 -24.26 -20.91
N GLU A 447 10.42 -23.08 -20.42
CA GLU A 447 10.12 -21.92 -21.26
C GLU A 447 11.39 -21.29 -21.82
N ALA A 448 11.48 -21.16 -23.15
CA ALA A 448 12.62 -20.56 -23.84
C ALA A 448 12.69 -19.01 -23.71
N ALA A 449 11.69 -18.38 -23.09
CA ALA A 449 11.57 -16.93 -23.00
C ALA A 449 12.49 -16.35 -21.89
N PRO A 450 13.24 -15.26 -22.17
CA PRO A 450 14.05 -14.61 -21.16
C PRO A 450 13.16 -13.95 -20.09
N GLY A 451 13.31 -14.39 -18.84
CA GLY A 451 12.71 -13.74 -17.67
C GLY A 451 11.55 -14.50 -17.02
N SER A 452 11.82 -15.71 -16.53
CA SER A 452 11.19 -16.38 -15.37
C SER A 452 9.71 -16.12 -15.03
N VAL A 453 8.85 -15.91 -16.03
CA VAL A 453 7.40 -15.67 -15.88
C VAL A 453 6.66 -16.43 -16.98
N LEU A 454 5.72 -17.29 -16.60
CA LEU A 454 4.82 -18.04 -17.47
C LEU A 454 3.37 -17.61 -17.19
N ARG A 455 2.71 -17.03 -18.18
CA ARG A 455 1.28 -16.71 -18.09
C ARG A 455 0.45 -17.99 -18.24
N LEU A 456 -0.48 -18.22 -17.32
CA LEU A 456 -1.37 -19.38 -17.31
C LEU A 456 -2.69 -19.01 -17.97
N THR A 457 -2.80 -19.21 -19.29
CA THR A 457 -4.04 -18.98 -20.04
C THR A 457 -4.98 -20.18 -19.93
N ASP A 458 -6.13 -20.15 -20.59
CA ASP A 458 -7.05 -21.30 -20.66
C ASP A 458 -6.40 -22.53 -21.33
N ALA A 459 -5.40 -22.31 -22.20
CA ALA A 459 -4.61 -23.39 -22.80
C ALA A 459 -3.82 -24.20 -21.76
N PHE A 460 -3.53 -23.62 -20.58
CA PHE A 460 -2.82 -24.32 -19.51
C PHE A 460 -3.60 -25.54 -19.00
N ALA A 461 -4.93 -25.59 -19.17
CA ALA A 461 -5.73 -26.77 -18.79
C ALA A 461 -5.35 -28.04 -19.58
N GLY A 462 -4.74 -27.88 -20.76
CA GLY A 462 -4.21 -28.98 -21.58
C GLY A 462 -2.69 -29.15 -21.51
N ASP A 463 -2.00 -28.45 -20.61
CA ASP A 463 -0.54 -28.46 -20.53
C ASP A 463 0.01 -29.85 -20.14
N PRO A 464 1.13 -30.33 -20.76
CA PRO A 464 1.72 -31.63 -20.44
C PRO A 464 2.06 -31.83 -18.95
N VAL A 465 2.30 -30.76 -18.19
CA VAL A 465 2.59 -30.84 -16.74
C VAL A 465 1.48 -31.55 -15.95
N TRP A 466 0.23 -31.49 -16.41
CA TRP A 466 -0.88 -32.21 -15.78
C TRP A 466 -0.71 -33.73 -15.86
N SER A 467 -0.26 -34.24 -17.01
CA SER A 467 0.02 -35.66 -17.22
C SER A 467 1.24 -36.16 -16.43
N GLN A 468 2.13 -35.25 -16.04
CA GLN A 468 3.30 -35.54 -15.19
C GLN A 468 2.94 -35.64 -13.69
N GLY A 469 1.67 -35.44 -13.32
CA GLY A 469 1.21 -35.61 -11.94
C GLY A 469 0.86 -34.32 -11.20
N LEU A 470 0.77 -33.16 -11.88
CA LEU A 470 0.41 -31.90 -11.23
C LEU A 470 -0.96 -31.96 -10.54
N GLY A 471 -1.95 -32.60 -11.19
CA GLY A 471 -3.30 -32.77 -10.63
C GLY A 471 -3.30 -33.53 -9.30
N PRO A 472 -2.78 -34.77 -9.26
CA PRO A 472 -2.62 -35.52 -8.01
C PRO A 472 -1.80 -34.78 -6.95
N ALA A 473 -0.72 -34.07 -7.33
CA ALA A 473 0.08 -33.30 -6.38
C ALA A 473 -0.72 -32.17 -5.72
N LEU A 474 -1.51 -31.42 -6.52
CA LEU A 474 -2.40 -30.37 -6.02
C LEU A 474 -3.49 -30.96 -5.13
N GLU A 475 -4.16 -32.03 -5.55
CA GLU A 475 -5.23 -32.67 -4.78
C GLU A 475 -4.72 -33.18 -3.43
N ASN A 476 -3.58 -33.88 -3.41
CA ASN A 476 -2.95 -34.37 -2.20
C ASN A 476 -2.59 -33.23 -1.24
N LEU A 477 -2.09 -32.10 -1.76
CA LEU A 477 -1.77 -30.94 -0.94
C LEU A 477 -3.03 -30.33 -0.31
N LEU A 478 -4.09 -30.15 -1.11
CA LEU A 478 -5.37 -29.62 -0.63
C LEU A 478 -6.03 -30.53 0.40
N VAL A 479 -5.96 -31.86 0.21
CA VAL A 479 -6.43 -32.85 1.19
C VAL A 479 -5.62 -32.76 2.48
N ALA A 480 -4.29 -32.67 2.40
CA ALA A 480 -3.43 -32.57 3.57
C ALA A 480 -3.67 -31.28 4.37
N PHE A 481 -3.87 -30.14 3.70
CA PHE A 481 -4.24 -28.88 4.37
C PHE A 481 -5.60 -28.98 5.07
N ARG A 482 -6.61 -29.60 4.43
CA ARG A 482 -7.90 -29.85 5.08
C ARG A 482 -7.75 -30.76 6.31
N GLY A 483 -6.95 -31.82 6.22
CA GLY A 483 -6.66 -32.70 7.35
C GLY A 483 -6.02 -31.97 8.53
N LEU A 484 -5.07 -31.06 8.25
CA LEU A 484 -4.48 -30.18 9.27
C LEU A 484 -5.51 -29.26 9.93
N ARG A 485 -6.37 -28.61 9.13
CA ARG A 485 -7.44 -27.73 9.62
C ARG A 485 -8.41 -28.49 10.51
N ASP A 486 -8.97 -29.58 10.01
CA ASP A 486 -10.02 -30.34 10.68
C ASP A 486 -9.47 -30.96 11.99
N GLY A 487 -8.20 -31.40 12.00
CA GLY A 487 -7.53 -31.87 13.21
C GLY A 487 -7.29 -30.77 14.24
N VAL A 488 -6.87 -29.56 13.83
CA VAL A 488 -6.69 -28.42 14.74
C VAL A 488 -8.02 -27.96 15.33
N GLU A 489 -9.08 -27.87 14.53
CA GLU A 489 -10.41 -27.50 15.04
C GLU A 489 -10.96 -28.57 15.99
N THR A 490 -10.76 -29.86 15.69
CA THR A 490 -11.15 -30.95 16.60
C THR A 490 -10.45 -30.85 17.95
N ILE A 491 -9.15 -30.50 17.98
CA ILE A 491 -8.42 -30.28 19.25
C ILE A 491 -8.98 -29.06 19.98
N ALA A 492 -9.25 -27.98 19.25
CA ALA A 492 -9.77 -26.75 19.83
C ALA A 492 -11.17 -26.94 20.45
N ASP A 493 -12.03 -27.74 19.83
CA ASP A 493 -13.37 -28.06 20.33
C ASP A 493 -13.33 -28.99 21.54
N ARG A 494 -12.36 -29.91 21.60
CA ARG A 494 -12.18 -30.85 22.73
C ARG A 494 -11.61 -30.19 23.97
N LEU A 495 -10.91 -29.08 23.82
CA LEU A 495 -10.24 -28.41 24.93
C LEU A 495 -11.09 -27.22 25.38
N VAL A 496 -11.90 -27.44 26.42
CA VAL A 496 -12.61 -26.38 27.12
C VAL A 496 -11.64 -25.72 28.09
N PHE A 497 -11.43 -24.41 27.95
CA PHE A 497 -10.54 -23.64 28.83
C PHE A 497 -11.37 -22.61 29.60
N GLU A 498 -11.17 -22.56 30.91
CA GLU A 498 -11.83 -21.58 31.79
C GLU A 498 -11.10 -20.23 31.73
N ASP A 499 -9.76 -20.23 31.57
CA ASP A 499 -8.96 -19.01 31.44
C ASP A 499 -8.39 -18.86 30.00
N PRO A 500 -8.81 -17.81 29.27
CA PRO A 500 -8.27 -17.48 27.95
C PRO A 500 -6.76 -17.14 27.93
N ALA A 501 -6.11 -16.95 29.07
CA ALA A 501 -4.67 -16.67 29.19
C ALA A 501 -3.81 -17.94 29.25
N GLU A 502 -4.40 -19.12 29.42
CA GLU A 502 -3.69 -20.40 29.48
C GLU A 502 -2.82 -20.65 28.23
N ARG A 503 -1.63 -21.21 28.45
CA ARG A 503 -0.66 -21.49 27.37
C ARG A 503 -1.25 -22.35 26.22
N PRO A 504 -2.03 -23.43 26.49
CA PRO A 504 -2.78 -24.14 25.44
C PRO A 504 -3.68 -23.25 24.57
N VAL A 505 -4.44 -22.31 25.15
CA VAL A 505 -5.34 -21.42 24.41
C VAL A 505 -4.55 -20.56 23.43
N GLN A 506 -3.40 -20.05 23.86
CA GLN A 506 -2.49 -19.28 23.01
C GLN A 506 -1.95 -20.13 21.87
N LEU A 507 -1.49 -21.36 22.15
CA LEU A 507 -0.99 -22.28 21.13
C LEU A 507 -2.05 -22.65 20.09
N ILE A 508 -3.29 -22.87 20.51
CA ILE A 508 -4.42 -23.16 19.61
C ILE A 508 -4.75 -21.93 18.76
N ALA A 509 -4.74 -20.73 19.34
CA ALA A 509 -4.94 -19.49 18.58
C ALA A 509 -3.84 -19.31 17.52
N GLU A 510 -2.57 -19.59 17.86
CA GLU A 510 -1.46 -19.59 16.92
C GLU A 510 -1.62 -20.66 15.83
N LEU A 511 -2.02 -21.89 16.18
CA LEU A 511 -2.32 -22.97 15.23
C LEU A 511 -3.42 -22.56 14.24
N ARG A 512 -4.55 -22.08 14.73
CA ARG A 512 -5.64 -21.55 13.89
C ARG A 512 -5.16 -20.42 12.97
N GLY A 513 -4.23 -19.59 13.42
CA GLY A 513 -3.59 -18.57 12.60
C GLY A 513 -2.74 -19.14 11.45
N VAL A 514 -2.02 -20.24 11.68
CA VAL A 514 -1.31 -20.94 10.60
C VAL A 514 -2.27 -21.63 9.64
N ILE A 515 -3.29 -22.30 10.16
CA ILE A 515 -4.32 -22.98 9.36
C ILE A 515 -5.04 -22.02 8.42
N ARG A 516 -5.50 -20.85 8.89
CA ARG A 516 -6.13 -19.83 8.02
C ARG A 516 -5.23 -19.42 6.85
N ARG A 517 -3.91 -19.34 7.05
CA ARG A 517 -2.95 -19.02 5.99
C ARG A 517 -2.74 -20.18 5.01
N LEU A 518 -2.78 -21.41 5.50
CA LEU A 518 -2.76 -22.60 4.63
C LEU A 518 -4.05 -22.68 3.79
N ASP A 519 -5.22 -22.36 4.37
CA ASP A 519 -6.48 -22.26 3.63
C ASP A 519 -6.44 -21.17 2.55
N ALA A 520 -5.89 -19.99 2.87
CA ALA A 520 -5.69 -18.92 1.88
C ALA A 520 -4.71 -19.35 0.77
N ALA A 521 -3.64 -20.09 1.11
CA ALA A 521 -2.72 -20.66 0.13
C ALA A 521 -3.40 -21.71 -0.75
N ALA A 522 -4.24 -22.58 -0.18
CA ALA A 522 -5.05 -23.55 -0.93
C ALA A 522 -5.97 -22.84 -1.93
N GLN A 523 -6.72 -21.83 -1.48
CA GLN A 523 -7.60 -21.03 -2.35
C GLN A 523 -6.81 -20.36 -3.47
N GLY A 524 -5.65 -19.78 -3.17
CA GLY A 524 -4.79 -19.15 -4.17
C GLY A 524 -4.22 -20.14 -5.19
N LEU A 525 -3.82 -21.34 -4.76
CA LEU A 525 -3.36 -22.40 -5.67
C LEU A 525 -4.49 -22.87 -6.58
N THR A 526 -5.69 -23.11 -6.05
CA THR A 526 -6.86 -23.47 -6.85
C THR A 526 -7.21 -22.35 -7.83
N ALA A 527 -7.29 -21.10 -7.38
CA ALA A 527 -7.59 -19.96 -8.25
C ALA A 527 -6.55 -19.74 -9.36
N ALA A 528 -5.29 -20.10 -9.13
CA ALA A 528 -4.22 -19.97 -10.12
C ALA A 528 -4.12 -21.18 -11.08
N LEU A 529 -4.35 -22.40 -10.61
CA LEU A 529 -4.14 -23.62 -11.40
C LEU A 529 -5.43 -24.19 -12.00
N GLN A 530 -6.55 -24.10 -11.27
CA GLN A 530 -7.86 -24.65 -11.65
C GLN A 530 -8.97 -23.64 -11.34
N PRO A 531 -9.04 -22.51 -12.07
CA PRO A 531 -10.08 -21.52 -11.84
C PRO A 531 -11.48 -22.12 -12.09
N PRO A 532 -12.50 -21.74 -11.29
CA PRO A 532 -13.84 -22.30 -11.44
C PRO A 532 -14.48 -21.89 -12.79
N PRO A 533 -15.21 -22.80 -13.46
CA PRO A 533 -15.94 -22.46 -14.68
C PRO A 533 -16.95 -21.33 -14.44
N GLY A 534 -16.95 -20.30 -15.28
CA GLY A 534 -17.86 -19.15 -15.15
C GLY A 534 -17.52 -18.18 -14.02
N GLY A 535 -16.36 -18.34 -13.36
CA GLY A 535 -15.84 -17.34 -12.42
C GLY A 535 -15.48 -16.01 -13.11
N PRO A 536 -15.28 -14.93 -12.33
CA PRO A 536 -14.85 -13.65 -12.89
C PRO A 536 -13.51 -13.82 -13.62
N PRO A 537 -13.31 -13.12 -14.76
CA PRO A 537 -12.06 -13.24 -15.52
C PRO A 537 -10.88 -12.83 -14.64
N ALA A 538 -9.83 -13.63 -14.67
CA ALA A 538 -8.64 -13.43 -13.86
C ALA A 538 -7.36 -13.67 -14.68
N VAL A 539 -6.34 -12.87 -14.40
CA VAL A 539 -5.00 -13.03 -14.96
C VAL A 539 -4.19 -13.92 -14.02
N ARG A 540 -3.69 -15.04 -14.55
CA ARG A 540 -2.94 -16.04 -13.79
C ARG A 540 -1.53 -16.18 -14.34
N TRP A 541 -0.53 -16.29 -13.47
CA TRP A 541 0.85 -16.54 -13.90
C TRP A 541 1.68 -17.25 -12.83
N LEU A 542 2.77 -17.84 -13.29
CA LEU A 542 3.81 -18.49 -12.51
C LEU A 542 5.12 -17.72 -12.72
N GLU A 543 5.88 -17.46 -11.66
CA GLU A 543 7.16 -16.74 -11.78
C GLU A 543 8.20 -17.17 -10.74
N ARG A 544 9.50 -16.99 -11.04
CA ARG A 544 10.58 -17.05 -10.03
C ARG A 544 10.96 -15.63 -9.59
N ARG A 545 10.83 -15.35 -8.29
CA ARG A 545 11.28 -14.10 -7.65
C ARG A 545 12.44 -14.36 -6.69
N GLY A 546 13.41 -13.45 -6.62
CA GLY A 546 14.49 -13.48 -5.63
C GLY A 546 15.90 -13.45 -6.23
N ARG A 547 16.83 -12.74 -5.58
CA ARG A 547 18.21 -12.54 -6.07
C ARG A 547 19.20 -13.66 -5.68
N LYS A 548 19.03 -14.28 -4.51
CA LYS A 548 19.94 -15.32 -3.96
C LYS A 548 19.30 -16.71 -3.93
N VAL A 549 18.01 -16.79 -3.60
CA VAL A 549 17.20 -18.03 -3.64
C VAL A 549 15.99 -17.73 -4.52
N ALA A 550 15.88 -18.45 -5.63
CA ALA A 550 14.75 -18.29 -6.55
C ALA A 550 13.49 -18.92 -5.93
N ASN A 551 12.53 -18.09 -5.54
CA ASN A 551 11.26 -18.50 -4.97
C ASN A 551 10.18 -18.55 -6.06
N LEU A 552 9.61 -19.73 -6.26
CA LEU A 552 8.51 -19.92 -7.19
C LEU A 552 7.21 -19.33 -6.62
N THR A 553 6.53 -18.51 -7.39
CA THR A 553 5.30 -17.79 -6.99
C THR A 553 4.23 -17.97 -8.05
N LEU A 554 3.02 -18.29 -7.61
CA LEU A 554 1.81 -18.29 -8.42
C LEU A 554 0.96 -17.10 -8.02
N ALA A 555 0.35 -16.47 -9.02
CA ALA A 555 -0.58 -15.36 -8.80
C ALA A 555 -1.85 -15.56 -9.61
N SER A 556 -2.97 -15.13 -9.05
CA SER A 556 -4.27 -15.03 -9.70
C SER A 556 -4.91 -13.70 -9.30
N VAL A 557 -5.10 -12.81 -10.28
CA VAL A 557 -5.56 -11.44 -10.05
C VAL A 557 -6.83 -11.19 -10.87
N PRO A 558 -7.88 -10.58 -10.31
CA PRO A 558 -9.06 -10.18 -11.08
C PRO A 558 -8.67 -9.30 -12.28
N LEU A 559 -9.25 -9.59 -13.46
CA LEU A 559 -8.99 -8.79 -14.66
C LEU A 559 -9.68 -7.42 -14.58
N ASP A 560 -10.89 -7.36 -14.01
CA ASP A 560 -11.67 -6.13 -13.87
C ASP A 560 -11.48 -5.49 -12.48
N LEU A 561 -10.34 -4.82 -12.32
CA LEU A 561 -10.04 -4.06 -11.08
C LEU A 561 -10.79 -2.73 -11.02
N ALA A 562 -11.20 -2.19 -12.17
CA ALA A 562 -11.90 -0.91 -12.28
C ALA A 562 -13.22 -0.94 -11.51
N LEU A 563 -14.04 -1.98 -11.73
CA LEU A 563 -15.30 -2.15 -11.02
C LEU A 563 -15.09 -2.33 -9.51
N LEU A 564 -14.11 -3.15 -9.11
CA LEU A 564 -13.78 -3.38 -7.70
C LEU A 564 -13.36 -2.08 -6.99
N LEU A 565 -12.51 -1.26 -7.62
CA LEU A 565 -12.08 0.02 -7.07
C LEU A 565 -13.24 1.02 -7.02
N LYS A 566 -14.10 1.06 -8.05
CA LYS A 566 -15.32 1.88 -8.02
C LYS A 566 -16.19 1.56 -6.80
N GLU A 567 -16.63 0.31 -6.70
CA GLU A 567 -17.63 -0.11 -5.70
C GLU A 567 -17.10 -0.06 -4.26
N ASN A 568 -15.80 -0.33 -4.07
CA ASN A 568 -15.25 -0.52 -2.73
C ASN A 568 -14.39 0.66 -2.26
N LEU A 569 -13.92 1.52 -3.15
CA LEU A 569 -13.14 2.71 -2.81
C LEU A 569 -13.88 4.00 -3.17
N PHE A 570 -14.15 4.22 -4.46
CA PHE A 570 -14.64 5.52 -4.94
C PHE A 570 -16.11 5.80 -4.60
N ASP A 571 -16.96 4.78 -4.52
CA ASP A 571 -18.37 4.95 -4.14
C ASP A 571 -18.57 4.97 -2.61
N ARG A 572 -17.63 4.39 -1.84
CA ARG A 572 -17.73 4.31 -0.37
C ARG A 572 -17.03 5.45 0.38
N VAL A 573 -15.89 5.93 -0.11
CA VAL A 573 -15.15 7.02 0.54
C VAL A 573 -15.81 8.35 0.19
N GLY A 574 -16.01 9.21 1.19
CA GLY A 574 -16.71 10.49 1.04
C GLY A 574 -16.04 11.42 0.02
N THR A 575 -14.73 11.63 0.19
CA THR A 575 -13.86 12.40 -0.72
C THR A 575 -12.60 11.62 -1.06
N VAL A 576 -12.26 11.56 -2.34
CA VAL A 576 -10.99 11.01 -2.82
C VAL A 576 -10.28 12.01 -3.72
N VAL A 577 -9.06 12.41 -3.36
CA VAL A 577 -8.22 13.29 -4.17
C VAL A 577 -7.10 12.47 -4.78
N LEU A 578 -7.07 12.35 -6.10
CA LEU A 578 -6.01 11.71 -6.84
C LEU A 578 -5.07 12.78 -7.39
N THR A 579 -3.79 12.64 -7.09
CA THR A 579 -2.77 13.54 -7.63
C THR A 579 -1.50 12.81 -8.04
N SER A 580 -0.82 13.36 -9.03
CA SER A 580 0.52 12.95 -9.47
C SER A 580 1.10 14.06 -10.35
N ALA A 581 2.40 13.99 -10.64
CA ALA A 581 2.99 14.79 -11.73
C ALA A 581 2.42 14.43 -13.11
N THR A 582 1.88 13.22 -13.26
CA THR A 582 1.54 12.61 -14.55
C THR A 582 0.30 11.74 -14.39
N LEU A 583 -0.88 12.35 -14.44
CA LEU A 583 -2.17 11.63 -14.46
C LEU A 583 -2.80 11.67 -15.86
N ALA A 584 -2.68 12.79 -16.55
CA ALA A 584 -3.31 13.05 -17.82
C ALA A 584 -2.36 12.67 -18.97
N ALA A 585 -2.85 11.84 -19.89
CA ALA A 585 -2.15 11.51 -21.12
C ALA A 585 -2.56 12.53 -22.19
N ALA A 586 -1.59 13.34 -22.65
CA ALA A 586 -1.87 14.45 -23.58
C ALA A 586 -2.97 15.42 -23.09
N GLY A 587 -3.04 15.66 -21.77
CA GLY A 587 -4.02 16.56 -21.17
C GLY A 587 -5.39 15.94 -20.87
N ASP A 588 -5.60 14.67 -21.19
CA ASP A 588 -6.85 13.94 -20.93
C ASP A 588 -6.72 12.92 -19.79
N PHE A 589 -7.70 12.90 -18.88
CA PHE A 589 -7.80 11.96 -17.76
C PHE A 589 -8.55 10.66 -18.11
N ALA A 590 -9.15 10.55 -19.29
CA ALA A 590 -9.94 9.37 -19.70
C ALA A 590 -9.17 8.06 -19.50
N PHE A 591 -7.88 8.04 -19.85
CA PHE A 591 -7.02 6.87 -19.69
C PHE A 591 -6.89 6.41 -18.22
N LEU A 592 -6.80 7.35 -17.28
CA LEU A 592 -6.76 7.02 -15.85
C LEU A 592 -8.16 6.65 -15.35
N ALA A 593 -9.18 7.38 -15.79
CA ALA A 593 -10.56 7.20 -15.35
C ALA A 593 -11.06 5.78 -15.66
N GLU A 594 -10.85 5.30 -16.90
CA GLU A 594 -11.22 3.93 -17.31
C GLU A 594 -10.53 2.86 -16.46
N ARG A 595 -9.23 3.03 -16.21
CA ARG A 595 -8.42 2.05 -15.44
C ARG A 595 -8.84 1.95 -13.98
N LEU A 596 -9.35 3.03 -13.41
CA LEU A 596 -9.78 3.11 -12.02
C LEU A 596 -11.31 2.96 -11.86
N GLY A 597 -12.05 2.85 -12.97
CA GLY A 597 -13.52 2.76 -12.97
C GLY A 597 -14.24 4.06 -12.62
N LEU A 598 -13.59 5.21 -12.80
CA LEU A 598 -14.15 6.53 -12.49
C LEU A 598 -15.09 7.06 -13.60
N ASP A 599 -14.99 6.51 -14.79
CA ASP A 599 -15.87 6.75 -15.94
C ASP A 599 -17.18 5.95 -15.86
N LEU A 600 -17.22 4.90 -15.03
CA LEU A 600 -18.40 4.07 -14.84
C LEU A 600 -19.55 4.83 -14.14
N PRO A 601 -20.79 4.76 -14.64
CA PRO A 601 -21.92 5.50 -14.08
C PRO A 601 -22.44 4.89 -12.75
N PRO A 602 -22.97 5.70 -11.81
CA PRO A 602 -22.86 7.16 -11.79
C PRO A 602 -21.42 7.57 -11.47
N THR A 603 -20.89 8.53 -12.22
CA THR A 603 -19.56 9.08 -11.93
C THR A 603 -19.64 10.02 -10.73
N ARG A 604 -18.62 9.93 -9.86
CA ARG A 604 -18.44 10.83 -8.71
C ARG A 604 -17.30 11.83 -8.93
N VAL A 605 -16.73 11.89 -10.14
CA VAL A 605 -15.67 12.85 -10.46
C VAL A 605 -16.27 14.25 -10.47
N ALA A 606 -15.84 15.06 -9.52
CA ALA A 606 -16.33 16.43 -9.31
C ALA A 606 -15.43 17.46 -10.00
N VAL A 607 -14.12 17.21 -10.05
CA VAL A 607 -13.13 18.12 -10.65
C VAL A 607 -12.03 17.35 -11.37
N GLN A 608 -11.59 17.88 -12.51
CA GLN A 608 -10.46 17.38 -13.29
C GLN A 608 -9.62 18.56 -13.76
N GLU A 609 -8.39 18.68 -13.29
CA GLU A 609 -7.55 19.84 -13.58
C GLU A 609 -6.09 19.47 -13.79
N VAL A 610 -5.46 20.11 -14.80
CA VAL A 610 -4.03 19.99 -15.08
C VAL A 610 -3.34 21.30 -14.71
N LEU A 611 -2.62 21.26 -13.60
CA LEU A 611 -1.91 22.39 -13.03
C LEU A 611 -0.48 22.42 -13.56
N ALA A 612 -0.21 23.40 -14.43
CA ALA A 612 1.07 23.56 -15.10
C ALA A 612 2.25 23.73 -14.11
N SER A 613 3.42 23.24 -14.51
CA SER A 613 4.66 23.49 -13.77
C SER A 613 5.00 24.98 -13.79
N PRO A 614 5.51 25.56 -12.68
CA PRO A 614 5.88 26.97 -12.61
C PRO A 614 7.25 27.29 -13.26
N PHE A 615 7.89 26.31 -13.91
CA PHE A 615 9.24 26.43 -14.46
C PHE A 615 9.26 26.87 -15.93
N ASP A 616 10.31 27.62 -16.30
CA ASP A 616 10.53 28.12 -17.66
C ASP A 616 11.37 27.11 -18.46
N PHE A 617 10.73 26.01 -18.88
CA PHE A 617 11.40 24.94 -19.62
C PHE A 617 12.12 25.39 -20.90
N PRO A 618 11.61 26.34 -21.72
CA PRO A 618 12.35 26.85 -22.88
C PRO A 618 13.73 27.40 -22.54
N ALA A 619 13.86 28.12 -21.42
CA ALA A 619 15.13 28.69 -20.96
C ALA A 619 15.98 27.71 -20.15
N GLN A 620 15.33 26.83 -19.37
CA GLN A 620 16.01 25.93 -18.43
C GLN A 620 16.41 24.58 -19.04
N CYS A 621 15.76 24.14 -20.12
CA CYS A 621 15.90 22.78 -20.62
C CYS A 621 16.11 22.73 -22.13
N LEU A 622 17.16 22.01 -22.55
CA LEU A 622 17.34 21.54 -23.92
C LEU A 622 16.83 20.10 -24.03
N PHE A 623 15.96 19.80 -24.99
CA PHE A 623 15.51 18.43 -25.29
C PHE A 623 16.07 17.96 -26.64
N GLY A 624 16.87 16.89 -26.63
CA GLY A 624 17.53 16.37 -27.82
C GLY A 624 17.04 14.98 -28.23
N VAL A 625 16.82 14.76 -29.53
CA VAL A 625 16.52 13.43 -30.10
C VAL A 625 17.41 13.17 -31.33
N PRO A 626 18.47 12.34 -31.20
CA PRO A 626 19.29 11.97 -32.34
C PRO A 626 18.58 10.99 -33.28
N THR A 627 18.74 11.18 -34.60
CA THR A 627 18.05 10.40 -35.65
C THR A 627 18.92 9.34 -36.33
N ASP A 628 20.24 9.38 -36.10
CA ASP A 628 21.27 8.56 -36.73
C ASP A 628 21.82 7.43 -35.83
N LEU A 629 21.23 7.23 -34.64
CA LEU A 629 21.56 6.10 -33.78
C LEU A 629 20.83 4.81 -34.21
N PRO A 630 21.43 3.62 -33.97
CA PRO A 630 20.75 2.34 -34.21
C PRO A 630 19.42 2.26 -33.45
N GLU A 631 18.40 1.71 -34.10
CA GLU A 631 17.08 1.53 -33.50
C GLU A 631 17.11 0.37 -32.48
N PRO A 632 16.60 0.56 -31.24
CA PRO A 632 16.71 -0.46 -30.18
C PRO A 632 16.11 -1.83 -30.51
N ARG A 633 15.17 -1.90 -31.45
CA ARG A 633 14.52 -3.16 -31.87
C ARG A 633 15.33 -3.92 -32.92
N ASP A 634 16.04 -3.19 -33.78
CA ASP A 634 16.73 -3.77 -34.94
C ASP A 634 18.16 -4.19 -34.58
N ASP A 635 18.83 -3.40 -33.73
CA ASP A 635 20.20 -3.65 -33.27
C ASP A 635 20.37 -3.20 -31.80
N GLU A 636 19.97 -4.05 -30.85
CA GLU A 636 20.06 -3.76 -29.42
C GLU A 636 21.51 -3.54 -28.98
N ALA A 637 22.46 -4.32 -29.49
CA ALA A 637 23.86 -4.25 -29.10
C ALA A 637 24.54 -2.97 -29.62
N GLY A 638 24.30 -2.62 -30.89
CA GLY A 638 24.77 -1.36 -31.47
C GLY A 638 24.12 -0.15 -30.83
N HIS A 639 22.83 -0.24 -30.47
CA HIS A 639 22.16 0.80 -29.72
C HIS A 639 22.80 1.00 -28.33
N ASP A 640 23.01 -0.05 -27.54
CA ASP A 640 23.67 0.04 -26.23
C ASP A 640 25.09 0.62 -26.32
N ALA A 641 25.85 0.24 -27.35
CA ALA A 641 27.16 0.82 -27.62
C ALA A 641 27.07 2.32 -27.96
N ALA A 642 26.04 2.73 -28.71
CA ALA A 642 25.77 4.13 -28.99
C ALA A 642 25.38 4.91 -27.73
N VAL A 643 24.58 4.33 -26.81
CA VAL A 643 24.26 4.93 -25.51
C VAL A 643 25.54 5.19 -24.71
N ALA A 644 26.46 4.22 -24.66
CA ALA A 644 27.75 4.41 -24.00
C ALA A 644 28.54 5.57 -24.62
N ARG A 645 28.63 5.64 -25.95
CA ARG A 645 29.31 6.75 -26.65
C ARG A 645 28.70 8.11 -26.32
N VAL A 646 27.38 8.23 -26.41
CA VAL A 646 26.64 9.47 -26.13
C VAL A 646 26.85 9.93 -24.69
N LEU A 647 26.78 9.00 -23.73
CA LEU A 647 27.05 9.26 -22.32
C LEU A 647 28.45 9.86 -22.13
N LEU A 648 29.46 9.27 -22.77
CA LEU A 648 30.86 9.72 -22.65
C LEU A 648 31.06 11.12 -23.23
N ASP A 649 30.45 11.39 -24.38
CA ASP A 649 30.50 12.72 -25.00
C ASP A 649 29.81 13.76 -24.09
N LEU A 650 28.60 13.48 -23.61
CA LEU A 650 27.87 14.40 -22.74
C LEU A 650 28.56 14.59 -21.38
N ALA A 651 29.28 13.59 -20.86
CA ALA A 651 30.05 13.72 -19.63
C ALA A 651 31.16 14.78 -19.80
N ARG A 652 31.80 14.84 -20.97
CA ARG A 652 32.79 15.87 -21.30
C ARG A 652 32.17 17.25 -21.49
N VAL A 653 30.97 17.31 -22.06
CA VAL A 653 30.26 18.57 -22.32
C VAL A 653 29.73 19.21 -21.03
N SER A 654 29.22 18.38 -20.12
CA SER A 654 28.55 18.83 -18.88
C SER A 654 29.42 18.70 -17.64
N ASP A 655 30.66 18.22 -17.74
CA ASP A 655 31.55 17.83 -16.63
C ASP A 655 30.93 16.81 -15.66
N GLY A 656 30.21 15.83 -16.20
CA GLY A 656 29.48 14.83 -15.44
C GLY A 656 28.11 15.32 -14.96
N GLY A 657 27.62 14.81 -13.83
CA GLY A 657 26.27 15.13 -13.35
C GLY A 657 25.20 14.53 -14.27
N ILE A 658 25.42 13.27 -14.67
CA ILE A 658 24.61 12.57 -15.66
C ILE A 658 23.80 11.49 -14.99
N PHE A 659 22.52 11.42 -15.33
CA PHE A 659 21.65 10.32 -14.94
C PHE A 659 21.10 9.64 -16.18
N VAL A 660 21.29 8.32 -16.27
CA VAL A 660 20.85 7.52 -17.41
C VAL A 660 19.77 6.54 -16.96
N LEU A 661 18.61 6.63 -17.60
CA LEU A 661 17.46 5.77 -17.36
C LEU A 661 17.34 4.71 -18.46
N PHE A 662 17.48 3.47 -18.04
CA PHE A 662 17.30 2.28 -18.86
C PHE A 662 15.94 1.64 -18.61
N THR A 663 15.49 0.86 -19.58
CA THR A 663 14.29 0.01 -19.49
C THR A 663 14.64 -1.46 -19.26
N SER A 664 15.93 -1.83 -19.30
CA SER A 664 16.39 -3.20 -19.00
C SER A 664 17.68 -3.19 -18.18
N HIS A 665 17.77 -4.13 -17.23
CA HIS A 665 19.00 -4.33 -16.45
C HIS A 665 20.16 -4.85 -17.33
N GLY A 666 19.85 -5.58 -18.40
CA GLY A 666 20.83 -6.05 -19.38
C GLY A 666 21.55 -4.89 -20.07
N ALA A 667 20.80 -3.93 -20.63
CA ALA A 667 21.36 -2.75 -21.28
C ALA A 667 22.18 -1.89 -20.31
N LEU A 668 21.68 -1.72 -19.08
CA LEU A 668 22.40 -1.01 -18.01
C LEU A 668 23.76 -1.67 -17.74
N ARG A 669 23.82 -3.00 -17.56
CA ARG A 669 25.08 -3.72 -17.28
C ARG A 669 26.06 -3.65 -18.45
N ARG A 670 25.57 -3.81 -19.69
CA ARG A 670 26.41 -3.72 -20.90
C ARG A 670 26.99 -2.32 -21.05
N THR A 671 26.18 -1.28 -20.87
CA THR A 671 26.63 0.11 -20.90
C THR A 671 27.64 0.40 -19.79
N ALA A 672 27.40 -0.07 -18.56
CA ALA A 672 28.32 0.08 -17.44
C ALA A 672 29.69 -0.57 -17.73
N ALA A 673 29.69 -1.77 -18.31
CA ALA A 673 30.92 -2.47 -18.71
C ALA A 673 31.68 -1.69 -19.80
N ALA A 674 30.98 -1.17 -20.82
CA ALA A 674 31.57 -0.37 -21.89
C ALA A 674 32.22 0.93 -21.36
N VAL A 675 31.55 1.64 -20.45
CA VAL A 675 32.07 2.87 -19.83
C VAL A 675 33.32 2.57 -18.98
N ARG A 676 33.32 1.47 -18.21
CA ARG A 676 34.48 1.03 -17.40
C ARG A 676 35.68 0.65 -18.26
N GLY A 677 35.45 0.02 -19.41
CA GLY A 677 36.50 -0.39 -20.35
C GLY A 677 37.32 0.77 -20.93
N GLN A 678 36.83 2.01 -20.84
CA GLN A 678 37.52 3.21 -21.34
C GLN A 678 38.56 3.81 -20.36
N GLY A 679 38.87 3.12 -19.25
CA GLY A 679 40.14 3.19 -18.52
C GLY A 679 40.49 4.46 -17.73
N ARG A 680 39.78 5.59 -17.90
CA ARG A 680 40.12 6.86 -17.22
C ARG A 680 38.94 7.70 -16.70
N LEU A 681 37.69 7.26 -16.91
CA LEU A 681 36.51 8.02 -16.47
C LEU A 681 36.28 8.01 -14.96
N GLY A 682 36.44 6.86 -14.31
CA GLY A 682 36.12 6.70 -12.88
C GLY A 682 36.93 7.59 -11.95
N ALA A 683 38.07 8.11 -12.41
CA ALA A 683 38.90 9.05 -11.65
C ALA A 683 38.35 10.48 -11.64
N ARG A 684 37.64 10.90 -12.71
CA ARG A 684 37.07 12.26 -12.84
C ARG A 684 35.58 12.29 -12.52
N TRP A 685 34.82 11.30 -13.00
CA TRP A 685 33.38 11.19 -12.79
C TRP A 685 33.05 9.82 -12.18
N PRO A 686 32.71 9.76 -10.88
CA PRO A 686 32.36 8.50 -10.23
C PRO A 686 31.18 7.82 -10.93
N LEU A 687 31.36 6.55 -11.33
CA LEU A 687 30.29 5.75 -11.92
C LEU A 687 29.52 5.01 -10.83
N LEU A 688 28.23 5.29 -10.73
CA LEU A 688 27.29 4.70 -9.79
C LEU A 688 26.29 3.85 -10.58
N VAL A 689 26.24 2.55 -10.28
CA VAL A 689 25.44 1.59 -11.05
C VAL A 689 24.41 0.93 -10.15
N GLN A 690 23.15 0.98 -10.54
CA GLN A 690 22.10 0.25 -9.84
C GLN A 690 22.40 -1.25 -9.80
N GLY A 691 22.30 -1.82 -8.59
CA GLY A 691 22.63 -3.22 -8.31
C GLY A 691 23.95 -3.41 -7.58
N GLU A 692 24.81 -2.39 -7.53
CA GLU A 692 26.10 -2.42 -6.83
C GLU A 692 26.05 -1.73 -5.44
N GLY A 693 24.92 -1.15 -5.09
CA GLY A 693 24.67 -0.53 -3.79
C GLY A 693 23.17 -0.33 -3.55
N GLN A 694 22.81 0.03 -2.32
CA GLN A 694 21.44 0.43 -2.01
C GLN A 694 21.08 1.73 -2.73
N ARG A 695 19.81 1.85 -3.16
CA ARG A 695 19.32 3.00 -3.93
C ARG A 695 19.61 4.33 -3.25
N ASP A 696 19.30 4.45 -1.96
CA ASP A 696 19.48 5.72 -1.23
C ASP A 696 20.94 6.07 -0.99
N GLN A 697 21.82 5.07 -0.87
CA GLN A 697 23.27 5.30 -0.82
C GLN A 697 23.81 5.78 -2.17
N LEU A 698 23.36 5.18 -3.28
CA LEU A 698 23.73 5.63 -4.63
C LEU A 698 23.26 7.07 -4.89
N LEU A 699 22.03 7.41 -4.49
CA LEU A 699 21.50 8.77 -4.63
C LEU A 699 22.19 9.80 -3.75
N ARG A 700 22.61 9.42 -2.53
CA ARG A 700 23.44 10.29 -1.67
C ARG A 700 24.79 10.55 -2.32
N ARG A 701 25.51 9.48 -2.70
CA ARG A 701 26.81 9.59 -3.40
C ARG A 701 26.74 10.41 -4.69
N PHE A 702 25.63 10.28 -5.45
CA PHE A 702 25.42 11.07 -6.66
C PHE A 702 25.30 12.57 -6.35
N ARG A 703 24.50 12.93 -5.35
CA ARG A 703 24.34 14.30 -4.87
C ARG A 703 25.64 14.88 -4.33
N ASP A 704 26.30 14.16 -3.44
CA ASP A 704 27.53 14.60 -2.76
C ASP A 704 28.68 14.78 -3.74
N SER A 705 28.75 13.96 -4.80
CA SER A 705 29.79 14.06 -5.81
C SER A 705 29.63 15.28 -6.72
N GLY A 706 28.40 15.72 -7.02
CA GLY A 706 28.11 16.83 -7.94
C GLY A 706 28.49 16.62 -9.43
N SER A 707 29.30 15.61 -9.75
CA SER A 707 29.79 15.28 -11.09
C SER A 707 29.70 13.79 -11.43
N ALA A 708 29.07 12.97 -10.57
CA ALA A 708 28.93 11.54 -10.78
C ALA A 708 28.07 11.21 -12.02
N ILE A 709 28.16 9.96 -12.46
CA ILE A 709 27.31 9.35 -13.48
C ILE A 709 26.51 8.25 -12.82
N LEU A 710 25.18 8.35 -12.81
CA LEU A 710 24.29 7.36 -12.24
C LEU A 710 23.56 6.60 -13.36
N LEU A 711 23.63 5.26 -13.32
CA LEU A 711 22.88 4.38 -14.21
C LEU A 711 21.77 3.68 -13.43
N GLY A 712 20.52 3.86 -13.87
CA GLY A 712 19.34 3.28 -13.22
C GLY A 712 18.34 2.67 -14.20
N THR A 713 17.52 1.74 -13.73
CA THR A 713 16.35 1.18 -14.40
C THR A 713 15.07 1.73 -13.76
N ASP A 714 13.94 1.02 -13.88
CA ASP A 714 12.60 1.47 -13.50
C ASP A 714 12.48 2.08 -12.10
N SER A 715 13.12 1.49 -11.10
CA SER A 715 13.06 1.98 -9.71
C SER A 715 13.68 3.36 -9.50
N PHE A 716 14.38 3.88 -10.51
CA PHE A 716 15.03 5.20 -10.54
C PHE A 716 14.25 6.21 -11.40
N TRP A 717 13.20 5.79 -12.10
CA TRP A 717 12.28 6.69 -12.84
C TRP A 717 11.42 7.53 -11.89
N GLU A 718 11.31 7.10 -10.63
CA GLU A 718 10.48 7.70 -9.58
C GLU A 718 11.27 7.98 -8.31
N GLY A 719 10.75 8.87 -7.46
CA GLY A 719 11.30 9.15 -6.12
C GLY A 719 12.75 9.65 -6.06
N VAL A 720 13.34 10.06 -7.19
CA VAL A 720 14.66 10.71 -7.24
C VAL A 720 14.48 12.22 -7.24
N ASP A 721 15.01 12.89 -6.22
CA ASP A 721 15.07 14.35 -6.08
C ASP A 721 16.53 14.79 -5.96
N VAL A 722 17.06 15.41 -7.02
CA VAL A 722 18.43 15.90 -7.12
C VAL A 722 18.39 17.31 -7.68
N PRO A 723 18.16 18.33 -6.84
CA PRO A 723 18.12 19.71 -7.29
C PRO A 723 19.53 20.24 -7.61
N GLY A 724 19.58 21.27 -8.45
CA GLY A 724 20.79 22.04 -8.72
C GLY A 724 21.82 21.33 -9.60
N ARG A 725 23.08 21.72 -9.43
CA ARG A 725 24.16 21.32 -10.35
C ARG A 725 24.46 19.83 -10.34
N ALA A 726 24.02 19.04 -9.37
CA ALA A 726 24.33 17.61 -9.31
C ALA A 726 23.72 16.80 -10.48
N LEU A 727 22.60 17.25 -11.06
CA LEU A 727 21.99 16.65 -12.24
C LEU A 727 21.87 17.69 -13.37
N ARG A 728 22.69 17.53 -14.41
CA ARG A 728 22.74 18.43 -15.58
C ARG A 728 22.29 17.77 -16.85
N VAL A 729 22.52 16.46 -16.98
CA VAL A 729 22.12 15.69 -18.16
C VAL A 729 21.28 14.49 -17.74
N LEU A 730 20.10 14.39 -18.31
CA LEU A 730 19.25 13.20 -18.23
C LEU A 730 19.26 12.48 -19.57
N ILE A 731 19.73 11.24 -19.61
CA ILE A 731 19.70 10.40 -20.81
C ILE A 731 18.58 9.37 -20.65
N LEU A 732 17.64 9.38 -21.59
CA LEU A 732 16.59 8.39 -21.70
C LEU A 732 17.02 7.41 -22.80
N ALA A 733 17.47 6.21 -22.43
CA ALA A 733 18.08 5.29 -23.38
C ALA A 733 17.09 4.87 -24.48
N LYS A 734 15.82 4.61 -24.11
CA LYS A 734 14.76 4.31 -25.09
C LYS A 734 13.36 4.68 -24.59
N LEU A 735 12.38 4.68 -25.49
CA LEU A 735 10.96 4.90 -25.13
C LEU A 735 10.50 3.85 -24.10
N PRO A 736 9.86 4.28 -22.98
CA PRO A 736 9.59 3.41 -21.83
C PRO A 736 8.28 2.62 -21.96
N PHE A 737 8.14 1.82 -23.02
CA PHE A 737 7.00 0.91 -23.16
C PHE A 737 7.03 -0.21 -22.11
N LYS A 738 5.87 -0.53 -21.51
CA LYS A 738 5.69 -1.79 -20.75
C LYS A 738 5.93 -2.98 -21.67
N VAL A 739 6.42 -4.09 -21.11
CA VAL A 739 6.68 -5.31 -21.89
C VAL A 739 5.35 -5.98 -22.22
N PRO A 740 4.99 -6.16 -23.51
CA PRO A 740 3.68 -6.71 -23.88
C PRO A 740 3.42 -8.12 -23.36
N SER A 741 4.48 -8.91 -23.13
CA SER A 741 4.39 -10.27 -22.61
C SER A 741 4.23 -10.35 -21.09
N GLU A 742 4.31 -9.23 -20.35
CA GLU A 742 3.98 -9.24 -18.93
C GLU A 742 2.52 -9.70 -18.75
N PRO A 743 2.22 -10.65 -17.84
CA PRO A 743 0.91 -11.30 -17.75
C PRO A 743 -0.27 -10.33 -17.68
N LEU A 744 -0.14 -9.34 -16.80
CA LEU A 744 -1.10 -8.28 -16.58
C LEU A 744 -1.26 -7.40 -17.83
N THR A 745 -0.16 -7.01 -18.48
CA THR A 745 -0.18 -6.21 -19.71
C THR A 745 -0.81 -7.00 -20.86
N ALA A 746 -0.37 -8.24 -21.10
CA ALA A 746 -0.90 -9.11 -22.15
C ALA A 746 -2.41 -9.29 -22.04
N ALA A 747 -2.92 -9.57 -20.84
CA ALA A 747 -4.35 -9.76 -20.61
C ALA A 747 -5.17 -8.49 -20.88
N ARG A 748 -4.63 -7.29 -20.58
CA ARG A 748 -5.30 -6.04 -20.97
C ARG A 748 -5.32 -5.86 -22.48
N LEU A 749 -4.21 -6.13 -23.16
CA LEU A 749 -4.13 -5.98 -24.61
C LEU A 749 -5.16 -6.88 -25.31
N GLU A 750 -5.25 -8.15 -24.90
CA GLU A 750 -6.25 -9.09 -25.41
C GLU A 750 -7.68 -8.61 -25.13
N ARG A 751 -7.94 -8.10 -23.92
CA ARG A 751 -9.27 -7.58 -23.56
C ARG A 751 -9.68 -6.35 -24.38
N LEU A 752 -8.73 -5.48 -24.71
CA LEU A 752 -8.96 -4.33 -25.58
C LEU A 752 -9.21 -4.79 -27.03
N GLU A 753 -8.46 -5.79 -27.50
CA GLU A 753 -8.65 -6.39 -28.82
C GLU A 753 -10.01 -7.07 -28.95
N GLU A 754 -10.50 -7.78 -27.92
CA GLU A 754 -11.86 -8.33 -27.86
C GLU A 754 -12.95 -7.26 -28.00
N ARG A 755 -12.69 -6.04 -27.55
CA ARG A 755 -13.58 -4.87 -27.68
C ARG A 755 -13.39 -4.13 -29.02
N GLY A 756 -12.57 -4.67 -29.93
CA GLY A 756 -12.26 -4.05 -31.23
C GLY A 756 -11.30 -2.84 -31.12
N GLN A 757 -10.60 -2.67 -30.01
CA GLN A 757 -9.67 -1.57 -29.77
C GLN A 757 -8.22 -2.01 -29.98
N ASN A 758 -7.39 -1.09 -30.48
CA ASN A 758 -5.95 -1.36 -30.65
C ASN A 758 -5.22 -1.19 -29.31
N GLY A 759 -4.87 -2.29 -28.63
CA GLY A 759 -4.20 -2.25 -27.32
C GLY A 759 -2.89 -1.45 -27.30
N PHE A 760 -2.12 -1.47 -28.39
CA PHE A 760 -0.89 -0.67 -28.49
C PHE A 760 -1.19 0.84 -28.40
N SER A 761 -2.16 1.33 -29.17
CA SER A 761 -2.50 2.76 -29.24
C SER A 761 -3.33 3.25 -28.06
N HIS A 762 -4.16 2.37 -27.49
CA HIS A 762 -5.07 2.71 -26.39
C HIS A 762 -4.44 2.54 -25.00
N TYR A 763 -3.47 1.62 -24.85
CA TYR A 763 -2.88 1.30 -23.55
C TYR A 763 -1.37 1.55 -23.49
N LEU A 764 -0.58 0.98 -24.40
CA LEU A 764 0.88 1.09 -24.32
C LEU A 764 1.41 2.50 -24.62
N VAL A 765 0.81 3.20 -25.59
CA VAL A 765 1.22 4.57 -25.95
C VAL A 765 0.94 5.57 -24.81
N PRO A 766 -0.27 5.66 -24.22
CA PRO A 766 -0.52 6.54 -23.07
C PRO A 766 0.37 6.23 -21.87
N LEU A 767 0.60 4.96 -21.54
CA LEU A 767 1.51 4.57 -20.45
C LEU A 767 2.94 5.03 -20.71
N ALA A 768 3.45 4.84 -21.93
CA ALA A 768 4.79 5.28 -22.29
C ALA A 768 4.90 6.82 -22.21
N ALA A 769 3.86 7.55 -22.61
CA ALA A 769 3.81 9.01 -22.49
C ALA A 769 3.88 9.48 -21.03
N LEU A 770 3.05 8.91 -20.16
CA LEU A 770 3.05 9.22 -18.72
C LEU A 770 4.43 8.92 -18.09
N LYS A 771 4.98 7.74 -18.35
CA LYS A 771 6.28 7.32 -17.83
C LYS A 771 7.43 8.17 -18.37
N LEU A 772 7.38 8.56 -19.65
CA LEU A 772 8.36 9.48 -20.23
C LEU A 772 8.32 10.85 -19.54
N LYS A 773 7.12 11.38 -19.30
CA LYS A 773 6.91 12.64 -18.58
C LYS A 773 7.44 12.58 -17.14
N GLN A 774 7.30 11.45 -16.46
CA GLN A 774 7.89 11.22 -15.12
C GLN A 774 9.41 11.23 -15.14
N GLY A 775 9.99 10.54 -16.13
CA GLY A 775 11.44 10.54 -16.35
C GLY A 775 11.95 11.96 -16.64
N PHE A 776 11.30 12.68 -17.55
CA PHE A 776 11.63 14.05 -17.92
C PHE A 776 11.61 14.99 -16.71
N GLY A 777 10.60 14.86 -15.84
CA GLY A 777 10.43 15.66 -14.62
C GLY A 777 11.51 15.47 -13.55
N ARG A 778 12.55 14.66 -13.79
CA ARG A 778 13.71 14.48 -12.90
C ARG A 778 14.72 15.61 -12.99
N LEU A 779 14.84 16.25 -14.16
CA LEU A 779 15.90 17.22 -14.45
C LEU A 779 15.65 18.57 -13.76
N ILE A 780 14.47 19.16 -13.95
CA ILE A 780 14.15 20.51 -13.46
C ILE A 780 13.30 20.41 -12.19
N ARG A 781 13.87 20.82 -11.05
CA ARG A 781 13.26 20.81 -9.71
C ARG A 781 13.14 22.19 -9.08
N THR A 782 13.94 23.14 -9.53
CA THR A 782 13.95 24.54 -9.07
C THR A 782 13.97 25.49 -10.26
N ARG A 783 13.65 26.78 -10.04
CA ARG A 783 13.75 27.83 -11.07
C ARG A 783 15.18 28.12 -11.52
N SER A 784 16.18 27.72 -10.74
CA SER A 784 17.61 27.86 -11.08
C SER A 784 18.21 26.63 -11.75
N ASP A 785 17.48 25.52 -11.82
CA ASP A 785 17.99 24.31 -12.46
C ASP A 785 18.07 24.51 -13.97
N THR A 786 19.15 24.05 -14.58
CA THR A 786 19.35 24.10 -16.03
C THR A 786 20.00 22.82 -16.49
N GLY A 787 19.56 22.26 -17.63
CA GLY A 787 20.16 21.03 -18.14
C GLY A 787 19.64 20.57 -19.49
N ALA A 788 20.11 19.38 -19.90
CA ALA A 788 19.71 18.75 -21.15
C ALA A 788 19.06 17.38 -20.89
N VAL A 789 17.92 17.11 -21.53
CA VAL A 789 17.33 15.77 -21.64
C VAL A 789 17.61 15.24 -23.04
N VAL A 790 18.19 14.04 -23.16
CA VAL A 790 18.48 13.42 -24.46
C VAL A 790 17.78 12.06 -24.54
N LEU A 791 16.84 11.91 -25.47
CA LEU A 791 16.14 10.66 -25.74
C LEU A 791 16.77 9.94 -26.93
N LEU A 792 17.43 8.81 -26.68
CA LEU A 792 18.24 8.11 -27.69
C LEU A 792 17.41 7.19 -28.60
N ASP A 793 16.12 7.45 -28.76
CA ASP A 793 15.19 6.61 -29.51
C ASP A 793 14.59 7.36 -30.70
N ARG A 794 15.11 7.09 -31.90
CA ARG A 794 14.63 7.73 -33.13
C ARG A 794 13.14 7.46 -33.40
N ARG A 795 12.54 6.41 -32.82
CA ARG A 795 11.10 6.11 -33.00
C ARG A 795 10.19 7.21 -32.45
N ALA A 796 10.69 8.03 -31.53
CA ALA A 796 9.98 9.20 -31.02
C ALA A 796 9.66 10.22 -32.11
N VAL A 797 10.44 10.24 -33.21
CA VAL A 797 10.24 11.16 -34.34
C VAL A 797 9.92 10.44 -35.65
N THR A 798 10.32 9.18 -35.82
CA THR A 798 10.09 8.42 -37.08
C THR A 798 8.76 7.66 -37.11
N LYS A 799 8.12 7.39 -35.97
CA LYS A 799 6.84 6.65 -35.90
C LYS A 799 5.69 7.59 -35.56
N GLY A 800 4.50 7.33 -36.13
CA GLY A 800 3.31 8.19 -35.93
C GLY A 800 2.85 8.32 -34.47
N TYR A 801 3.11 7.31 -33.62
CA TYR A 801 2.81 7.38 -32.18
C TYR A 801 3.81 8.27 -31.41
N GLY A 802 4.97 8.56 -31.97
CA GLY A 802 6.04 9.32 -31.31
C GLY A 802 5.58 10.73 -30.95
N ALA A 803 4.89 11.41 -31.86
CA ALA A 803 4.31 12.73 -31.62
C ALA A 803 3.36 12.73 -30.41
N ARG A 804 2.47 11.73 -30.29
CA ARG A 804 1.54 11.59 -29.16
C ARG A 804 2.25 11.37 -27.82
N ILE A 805 3.39 10.69 -27.83
CA ILE A 805 4.19 10.47 -26.62
C ILE A 805 4.87 11.77 -26.18
N LEU A 806 5.38 12.55 -27.13
CA LEU A 806 6.11 13.79 -26.86
C LEU A 806 5.18 14.97 -26.50
N GLU A 807 3.93 14.96 -26.97
CA GLU A 807 2.94 16.02 -26.73
C GLU A 807 2.70 16.32 -25.24
N GLY A 808 2.78 15.29 -24.38
CA GLY A 808 2.61 15.45 -22.93
C GLY A 808 3.83 16.00 -22.18
N LEU A 809 4.97 16.19 -22.84
CA LEU A 809 6.18 16.70 -22.20
C LEU A 809 6.13 18.22 -22.00
N PRO A 810 6.85 18.75 -21.01
CA PRO A 810 7.05 20.19 -20.89
C PRO A 810 7.65 20.78 -22.17
N ARG A 811 7.21 21.99 -22.54
CA ARG A 811 7.66 22.69 -23.75
C ARG A 811 9.10 23.19 -23.59
N ALA A 812 10.09 22.32 -23.80
CA ALA A 812 11.50 22.66 -23.80
C ALA A 812 12.01 23.04 -25.19
N THR A 813 13.16 23.73 -25.25
CA THR A 813 13.85 24.00 -26.51
C THR A 813 14.29 22.66 -27.12
N THR A 814 13.78 22.31 -28.32
CA THR A 814 13.95 20.96 -28.88
C THR A 814 14.91 20.95 -30.08
N VAL A 815 15.82 19.98 -30.11
CA VAL A 815 16.74 19.70 -31.22
C VAL A 815 16.58 18.27 -31.71
N ILE A 816 16.26 18.10 -32.99
CA ILE A 816 16.10 16.81 -33.66
C ILE A 816 17.05 16.81 -34.86
N GLY A 817 17.97 15.85 -34.93
CA GLY A 817 19.00 15.80 -35.97
C GLY A 817 20.02 14.69 -35.75
N SER A 818 21.18 14.79 -36.38
CA SER A 818 22.28 13.83 -36.11
C SER A 818 22.77 13.93 -34.66
N TRP A 819 23.45 12.90 -34.16
CA TRP A 819 24.08 12.95 -32.83
C TRP A 819 25.04 14.14 -32.72
N GLU A 820 25.76 14.46 -33.79
CA GLU A 820 26.67 15.61 -33.84
C GLU A 820 25.93 16.94 -33.66
N ASP A 821 24.77 17.12 -34.31
CA ASP A 821 23.94 18.31 -34.15
C ASP A 821 23.40 18.46 -32.73
N VAL A 822 22.87 17.37 -32.16
CA VAL A 822 22.35 17.35 -30.78
C VAL A 822 23.47 17.66 -29.79
N ARG A 823 24.65 17.05 -29.96
CA ARG A 823 25.83 17.28 -29.11
C ARG A 823 26.28 18.73 -29.18
N ARG A 824 26.45 19.30 -30.37
CA ARG A 824 26.84 20.70 -30.57
C ARG A 824 25.85 21.65 -29.87
N ARG A 825 24.55 21.40 -30.00
CA ARG A 825 23.56 22.24 -29.32
C ARG A 825 23.61 22.11 -27.81
N CYS A 826 23.93 20.92 -27.28
CA CYS A 826 24.18 20.75 -25.84
C CYS A 826 25.42 21.56 -25.40
N GLU A 827 26.51 21.54 -26.18
CA GLU A 827 27.72 22.33 -25.89
C GLU A 827 27.42 23.83 -25.84
N GLU A 828 26.70 24.35 -26.84
CA GLU A 828 26.25 25.75 -26.88
C GLU A 828 25.37 26.08 -25.67
N PHE A 829 24.36 25.26 -25.39
CA PHE A 829 23.45 25.47 -24.26
C PHE A 829 24.19 25.51 -22.92
N PHE A 830 25.09 24.56 -22.66
CA PHE A 830 25.85 24.55 -21.41
C PHE A 830 26.84 25.72 -21.31
N ALA A 831 27.42 26.15 -22.43
CA ALA A 831 28.27 27.34 -22.48
C ALA A 831 27.47 28.62 -22.17
N GLU A 832 26.25 28.77 -22.74
CA GLU A 832 25.31 29.87 -22.45
C GLU A 832 24.96 29.92 -20.95
N GLN A 833 24.87 28.77 -20.28
CA GLN A 833 24.61 28.66 -18.83
C GLN A 833 25.88 28.77 -17.95
N GLY A 834 27.03 29.13 -18.53
CA GLY A 834 28.29 29.29 -17.77
C GLY A 834 28.91 27.97 -17.28
N ILE A 835 28.52 26.84 -17.85
CA ILE A 835 29.10 25.52 -17.60
C ILE A 835 30.15 25.26 -18.69
N VAL A 836 31.33 25.86 -18.52
CA VAL A 836 32.45 25.71 -19.45
C VAL A 836 33.40 24.66 -18.93
N VAL A 837 33.51 23.54 -19.64
CA VAL A 837 34.53 22.53 -19.35
C VAL A 837 35.83 22.99 -19.98
N GLY A 838 36.78 23.45 -19.16
CA GLY A 838 38.09 23.85 -19.64
C GLY A 838 38.70 22.75 -20.51
N SER A 839 39.22 23.14 -21.68
CA SER A 839 40.02 22.31 -22.58
C SER A 839 41.35 21.93 -21.90
N GLY A 840 41.27 21.08 -20.88
CA GLY A 840 42.42 20.44 -20.26
C GLY A 840 43.00 19.44 -21.24
N THR A 841 44.08 19.83 -21.89
CA THR A 841 45.07 18.97 -22.55
C THR A 841 45.39 17.73 -21.70
N GLY A 842 45.58 16.60 -22.37
CA GLY A 842 45.82 15.29 -21.75
C GLY A 842 47.05 15.20 -20.83
N PRO A 843 47.24 14.01 -20.26
CA PRO A 843 48.45 13.26 -20.63
C PRO A 843 48.17 12.04 -21.50
#